data_AF-A0A1F5RDF4-F1
#
_entry.id   AF-A0A1F5RDF4-F1
#
_cell.length_a   1.000
_cell.length_b   1.000
_cell.length_c   1.000
_cell.angle_alpha   90.00
_cell.angle_beta   90.00
_cell.angle_gamma   90.00
#
_symmetry.space_group_name_H-M   'P 1'
#
loop_
_entity.id
_entity.type
_entity.pdbx_description
1 polymer ?
#
loop_
_entity_poly.entity_id
_entity_poly.type
_entity_poly.pdbx_seq_one_letter_code
_entity_poly.pdbx_strand_id
1 'polypeptide(L)'
;MKKIIMSALVLISFCLSWGQAIKFEFSNIQFRTGRASIDPKTYPALDSLAEFLKNSGAKIEVAGHTDNVGGSRANQRLSQQRAEAARRYLISRHRIPASQLVAKGYGDLFSLVPNLTAEYRARNRRVEITILSKIRTARLSYIQGNVFTRKQGISSWQPAVLDQVLTIQDEVVTDSLGRAEITFDNGTRIKVLPRSDVVITKQSWSEKEGAGDTELKLLTGRTLSRVSKLRNSRERFLVTTPTAVAGSRGAEFIVEQKPDRTALLSVWESNVSWQWPAAGSMEREVPSGKGCLCRYGQQPEPPVDLPAPPFPKSPAANDTFFYNPDRTRSITYHWSKPADIKAHLLVWQDADQNEVLVDAVVSNDSFKMAPPKADKIYWSLTAVDSVGFEGQPWPSRVLYLSRKLDNPQLEIINPRPDQKIPSAATLVAGLSEYKAVVTINGQTLSTQNDGGFSQPLKLTPGINNIIVTSTDRAGNTASMSFSVVSSPLKRYELQPFGAGIKLLGGDLDDSEIGFLAGLKVGYNLSEKIGIGVLSGYGQAGAKNVGAPSQEYLTAIMAAGAWGKYTFAPEAAVTPYLTAEAGAILWKNQYNDATIYESNSPFVVIGPGVRFNLNPGIGLQVEGKGGFMANNDPNSGPLDANNLFLVGSFAVCFGF
;
A
#
# COMPACT_ATOMS: atom_id res chain seq x y z
N MET A 1 24.70 -46.95 0.28
CA MET A 1 25.92 -46.13 0.49
C MET A 1 25.63 -44.63 0.54
N LYS A 2 25.06 -43.99 -0.50
CA LYS A 2 24.67 -42.56 -0.47
C LYS A 2 23.73 -42.15 0.70
N LYS A 3 22.78 -43.00 1.09
CA LYS A 3 21.86 -42.74 2.22
C LYS A 3 22.52 -42.72 3.62
N ILE A 4 23.71 -43.30 3.80
CA ILE A 4 24.31 -43.57 5.13
C ILE A 4 25.26 -42.44 5.57
N ILE A 5 25.99 -41.86 4.61
CA ILE A 5 26.71 -40.59 4.79
C ILE A 5 25.71 -39.46 5.11
N MET A 6 24.52 -39.53 4.48
CA MET A 6 23.37 -38.66 4.73
C MET A 6 22.88 -38.71 6.19
N SER A 7 22.78 -39.90 6.79
CA SER A 7 22.31 -40.03 8.19
C SER A 7 23.30 -39.42 9.19
N ALA A 8 24.61 -39.60 9.00
CA ALA A 8 25.61 -39.05 9.89
C ALA A 8 25.72 -37.51 9.78
N LEU A 9 25.73 -36.95 8.56
CA LEU A 9 25.83 -35.49 8.34
C LEU A 9 24.55 -34.71 8.68
N VAL A 10 23.37 -35.32 8.54
CA VAL A 10 22.09 -34.71 8.97
C VAL A 10 21.95 -34.72 10.50
N LEU A 11 22.43 -35.78 11.18
CA LEU A 11 22.52 -35.82 12.65
C LEU A 11 23.54 -34.81 13.21
N ILE A 12 24.64 -34.52 12.49
CA ILE A 12 25.59 -33.44 12.84
C ILE A 12 24.85 -32.10 12.92
N SER A 13 23.99 -31.79 11.95
CA SER A 13 23.27 -30.51 11.92
C SER A 13 22.21 -30.37 13.02
N PHE A 14 21.68 -31.48 13.56
CA PHE A 14 20.63 -31.48 14.59
C PHE A 14 21.20 -31.41 16.03
N CYS A 15 22.36 -32.03 16.29
CA CYS A 15 22.96 -32.06 17.63
C CYS A 15 23.81 -30.83 17.99
N LEU A 16 24.25 -30.03 17.00
CA LEU A 16 25.17 -28.90 17.21
C LEU A 16 24.55 -27.66 17.89
N SER A 17 23.24 -27.66 18.16
CA SER A 17 22.54 -26.56 18.84
C SER A 17 22.59 -26.62 20.38
N TRP A 18 23.07 -27.72 20.98
CA TRP A 18 22.97 -27.94 22.45
C TRP A 18 24.27 -28.45 23.12
N GLY A 19 25.47 -28.02 22.72
CA GLY A 19 26.69 -28.16 23.55
C GLY A 19 27.07 -29.55 24.09
N GLN A 20 26.47 -30.65 23.61
CA GLN A 20 26.74 -32.01 24.07
C GLN A 20 27.85 -32.68 23.25
N ALA A 21 28.56 -33.63 23.86
CA ALA A 21 29.51 -34.49 23.16
C ALA A 21 28.78 -35.25 22.04
N ILE A 22 29.22 -35.07 20.79
CA ILE A 22 28.54 -35.67 19.64
C ILE A 22 29.05 -37.09 19.47
N LYS A 23 28.14 -38.06 19.64
CA LYS A 23 28.42 -39.48 19.49
C LYS A 23 27.98 -39.98 18.12
N PHE A 24 28.92 -40.47 17.32
CA PHE A 24 28.67 -41.08 16.02
C PHE A 24 28.80 -42.60 16.12
N GLU A 25 27.77 -43.29 15.66
CA GLU A 25 27.84 -44.73 15.46
C GLU A 25 28.32 -45.04 14.04
N PHE A 26 29.53 -45.58 13.92
CA PHE A 26 30.02 -46.09 12.64
C PHE A 26 29.67 -47.57 12.52
N SER A 27 28.45 -47.86 12.06
CA SER A 27 27.94 -49.23 11.84
C SER A 27 28.69 -50.04 10.76
N ASN A 28 29.67 -49.42 10.08
CA ASN A 28 30.41 -50.01 8.96
C ASN A 28 31.89 -50.33 9.25
N ILE A 29 32.38 -50.12 10.48
CA ILE A 29 33.71 -50.61 10.87
C ILE A 29 33.59 -52.07 11.30
N GLN A 30 33.63 -52.95 10.31
CA GLN A 30 33.46 -54.38 10.51
C GLN A 30 34.80 -55.06 10.74
N PHE A 31 34.80 -55.98 11.70
CA PHE A 31 35.93 -56.86 11.99
C PHE A 31 35.47 -58.30 11.81
N ARG A 32 36.36 -59.13 11.26
CA ARG A 32 36.12 -60.58 11.22
C ARG A 32 35.98 -61.12 12.65
N THR A 33 35.14 -62.13 12.83
CA THR A 33 34.90 -62.78 14.13
C THR A 33 36.23 -63.22 14.76
N GLY A 34 36.42 -62.90 16.04
CA GLY A 34 37.64 -63.23 16.79
C GLY A 34 38.93 -62.50 16.35
N ARG A 35 38.87 -61.58 15.37
CA ARG A 35 40.06 -60.87 14.86
C ARG A 35 39.94 -59.35 15.02
N ALA A 36 41.10 -58.70 15.09
CA ALA A 36 41.26 -57.25 15.10
C ALA A 36 41.71 -56.67 13.74
N SER A 37 41.79 -57.50 12.70
CA SER A 37 42.06 -57.05 11.33
C SER A 37 40.85 -56.30 10.76
N ILE A 38 41.06 -55.06 10.34
CA ILE A 38 40.04 -54.23 9.68
C ILE A 38 39.69 -54.85 8.32
N ASP A 39 38.41 -55.00 8.03
CA ASP A 39 37.94 -55.44 6.71
C ASP A 39 38.24 -54.35 5.65
N PRO A 40 38.83 -54.67 4.48
CA PRO A 40 39.05 -53.69 3.42
C PRO A 40 37.81 -52.88 3.00
N LYS A 41 36.60 -53.43 3.16
CA LYS A 41 35.34 -52.71 2.92
C LYS A 41 35.13 -51.51 3.84
N THR A 42 35.83 -51.47 4.97
CA THR A 42 35.78 -50.39 5.97
C THR A 42 36.74 -49.24 5.65
N TYR A 43 37.75 -49.43 4.79
CA TYR A 43 38.75 -48.38 4.49
C TYR A 43 38.13 -47.04 4.04
N PRO A 44 37.13 -46.99 3.13
CA PRO A 44 36.54 -45.72 2.72
C PRO A 44 35.93 -44.92 3.89
N ALA A 45 35.33 -45.60 4.86
CA ALA A 45 34.74 -44.92 6.02
C ALA A 45 35.83 -44.34 6.96
N LEU A 46 36.94 -45.08 7.14
CA LEU A 46 38.08 -44.58 7.91
C LEU A 46 38.83 -43.46 7.16
N ASP A 47 38.86 -43.51 5.83
CA ASP A 47 39.46 -42.47 4.99
C ASP A 47 38.66 -41.16 5.09
N SER A 48 37.32 -41.21 5.02
CA SER A 48 36.46 -40.04 5.24
C SER A 48 36.58 -39.49 6.65
N LEU A 49 36.65 -40.36 7.68
CA LEU A 49 36.89 -39.91 9.05
C LEU A 49 38.25 -39.22 9.18
N ALA A 50 39.29 -39.75 8.54
CA ALA A 50 40.62 -39.13 8.57
C ALA A 50 40.63 -37.75 7.92
N GLU A 51 39.94 -37.57 6.80
CA GLU A 51 39.79 -36.27 6.14
C GLU A 51 39.08 -35.26 7.05
N PHE A 52 37.99 -35.68 7.70
CA PHE A 52 37.30 -34.86 8.69
C PHE A 52 38.23 -34.44 9.85
N LEU A 53 39.00 -35.37 10.43
CA LEU A 53 39.90 -35.08 11.55
C LEU A 53 41.06 -34.15 11.16
N LYS A 54 41.62 -34.30 9.95
CA LYS A 54 42.66 -33.41 9.43
C LYS A 54 42.18 -31.97 9.40
N ASN A 55 40.96 -31.76 8.90
CA ASN A 55 40.49 -30.41 8.65
C ASN A 55 39.83 -29.79 9.88
N SER A 56 39.18 -30.60 10.73
CA SER A 56 38.50 -30.13 11.95
C SER A 56 39.43 -30.01 13.16
N GLY A 57 40.55 -30.73 13.16
CA GLY A 57 41.43 -30.88 14.32
C GLY A 57 40.75 -31.58 15.51
N ALA A 58 39.57 -32.18 15.32
CA ALA A 58 38.78 -32.73 16.40
C ALA A 58 39.50 -33.88 17.12
N LYS A 59 39.33 -33.94 18.43
CA LYS A 59 39.74 -35.08 19.25
C LYS A 59 38.59 -36.07 19.33
N ILE A 60 38.86 -37.35 19.13
CA ILE A 60 37.87 -38.41 19.15
C ILE A 60 38.25 -39.56 20.07
N GLU A 61 37.22 -40.23 20.61
CA GLU A 61 37.30 -41.57 21.17
C GLU A 61 36.89 -42.59 20.12
N VAL A 62 37.72 -43.60 19.92
CA VAL A 62 37.46 -44.80 19.13
C VAL A 62 37.10 -45.91 20.11
N ALA A 63 35.81 -46.19 20.24
CA ALA A 63 35.24 -47.12 21.20
C ALA A 63 34.97 -48.48 20.54
N GLY A 64 35.69 -49.52 20.93
CA GLY A 64 35.52 -50.88 20.40
C GLY A 64 34.53 -51.71 21.23
N HIS A 65 33.66 -52.46 20.55
CA HIS A 65 32.68 -53.36 21.18
C HIS A 65 32.75 -54.79 20.60
N THR A 66 32.34 -55.78 21.41
CA THR A 66 32.19 -57.18 20.99
C THR A 66 30.75 -57.65 21.18
N ASP A 67 30.43 -58.80 20.61
CA ASP A 67 29.25 -59.57 21.03
C ASP A 67 29.55 -60.32 22.35
N ASN A 68 28.57 -61.06 22.84
CA ASN A 68 28.68 -61.84 24.07
C ASN A 68 29.35 -63.23 23.89
N VAL A 69 29.94 -63.52 22.72
CA VAL A 69 30.53 -64.85 22.46
C VAL A 69 31.99 -64.86 22.91
N GLY A 70 32.26 -65.57 24.00
CA GLY A 70 33.59 -65.70 24.60
C GLY A 70 33.61 -65.25 26.06
N GLY A 71 34.77 -65.34 26.71
CA GLY A 71 34.92 -64.85 28.08
C GLY A 71 35.06 -63.33 28.14
N SER A 72 34.46 -62.68 29.15
CA SER A 72 34.48 -61.22 29.32
C SER A 72 35.90 -60.61 29.22
N ARG A 73 36.92 -61.24 29.84
CA ARG A 73 38.33 -60.79 29.73
C ARG A 73 38.88 -60.89 28.29
N ALA A 74 38.46 -61.89 27.52
CA ALA A 74 38.83 -62.04 26.11
C ALA A 74 38.14 -60.97 25.25
N ASN A 75 36.84 -60.72 25.51
CA ASN A 75 36.05 -59.68 24.86
C ASN A 75 36.60 -58.27 25.11
N GLN A 76 37.03 -57.99 26.34
CA GLN A 76 37.69 -56.74 26.70
C GLN A 76 39.01 -56.53 25.94
N ARG A 77 39.84 -57.58 25.84
CA ARG A 77 41.09 -57.51 25.06
C ARG A 77 40.81 -57.33 23.57
N LEU A 78 39.85 -58.08 23.02
CA LEU A 78 39.52 -58.03 21.59
C LEU A 78 38.95 -56.66 21.17
N SER A 79 38.03 -56.10 21.96
CA SER A 79 37.50 -54.75 21.72
C SER A 79 38.60 -53.68 21.74
N GLN A 80 39.53 -53.73 22.72
CA GLN A 80 40.66 -52.80 22.77
C GLN A 80 41.57 -52.94 21.54
N GLN A 81 41.87 -54.18 21.12
CA GLN A 81 42.68 -54.42 19.93
C GLN A 81 42.03 -53.87 18.65
N ARG A 82 40.70 -53.94 18.55
CA ARG A 82 39.93 -53.39 17.42
C ARG A 82 39.96 -51.87 17.39
N ALA A 83 39.73 -51.23 18.54
CA ALA A 83 39.87 -49.78 18.68
C ALA A 83 41.28 -49.31 18.30
N GLU A 84 42.31 -50.04 18.78
CA GLU A 84 43.70 -49.73 18.48
C GLU A 84 44.05 -49.99 17.00
N ALA A 85 43.44 -50.99 16.36
CA ALA A 85 43.63 -51.22 14.94
C ALA A 85 43.10 -50.05 14.10
N ALA A 86 41.89 -49.56 14.40
CA ALA A 86 41.33 -48.38 13.74
C ALA A 86 42.18 -47.13 13.99
N ARG A 87 42.60 -46.91 15.25
CA ARG A 87 43.53 -45.83 15.61
C ARG A 87 44.85 -45.91 14.83
N ARG A 88 45.48 -47.08 14.77
CA ARG A 88 46.71 -47.30 14.00
C ARG A 88 46.53 -47.02 12.52
N TYR A 89 45.40 -47.41 11.94
CA TYR A 89 45.09 -47.12 10.53
C TYR A 89 45.06 -45.61 10.27
N LEU A 90 44.34 -44.85 11.12
CA LEU A 90 44.27 -43.38 11.00
C LEU A 90 45.65 -42.72 11.15
N ILE A 91 46.49 -43.18 12.07
CA ILE A 91 47.84 -42.65 12.28
C ILE A 91 48.77 -43.01 11.11
N SER A 92 48.85 -44.28 10.74
CA SER A 92 49.87 -44.75 9.78
C SER A 92 49.52 -44.39 8.35
N ARG A 93 48.25 -44.56 7.95
CA ARG A 93 47.80 -44.31 6.58
C ARG A 93 47.56 -42.84 6.31
N HIS A 94 46.96 -42.13 7.28
CA HIS A 94 46.50 -40.76 7.10
C HIS A 94 47.29 -39.72 7.88
N ARG A 95 48.25 -40.11 8.71
CA ARG A 95 49.09 -39.19 9.50
C ARG A 95 48.27 -38.34 10.49
N ILE A 96 47.15 -38.85 10.99
CA ILE A 96 46.39 -38.19 12.06
C ILE A 96 47.24 -38.17 13.33
N PRO A 97 47.40 -37.02 14.01
CA PRO A 97 48.14 -36.93 15.26
C PRO A 97 47.59 -37.90 16.31
N ALA A 98 48.47 -38.67 16.92
CA ALA A 98 48.11 -39.63 17.97
C ALA A 98 47.38 -38.99 19.16
N SER A 99 47.60 -37.69 19.41
CA SER A 99 46.95 -36.89 20.44
C SER A 99 45.46 -36.61 20.17
N GLN A 100 45.01 -36.70 18.92
CA GLN A 100 43.59 -36.57 18.55
C GLN A 100 42.80 -37.87 18.76
N LEU A 101 43.46 -39.00 19.03
CA LEU A 101 42.84 -40.33 18.99
C LEU A 101 43.00 -41.06 20.33
N VAL A 102 41.88 -41.27 21.02
CA VAL A 102 41.79 -42.10 22.22
C VAL A 102 41.14 -43.43 21.83
N ALA A 103 41.83 -44.57 22.01
CA ALA A 103 41.24 -45.88 21.72
C ALA A 103 40.85 -46.60 23.01
N LYS A 104 39.59 -47.05 23.11
CA LYS A 104 39.06 -47.70 24.31
C LYS A 104 38.21 -48.92 23.96
N GLY A 105 38.55 -50.07 24.53
CA GLY A 105 37.74 -51.29 24.45
C GLY A 105 36.70 -51.31 25.56
N TYR A 106 35.47 -51.67 25.20
CA TYR A 106 34.35 -51.78 26.13
C TYR A 106 33.82 -53.21 26.31
N GLY A 107 34.44 -54.19 25.64
CA GLY A 107 34.00 -55.58 25.65
C GLY A 107 32.54 -55.73 25.19
N ASP A 108 31.80 -56.57 25.89
CA ASP A 108 30.39 -56.89 25.67
C ASP A 108 29.42 -56.09 26.56
N LEU A 109 29.95 -55.19 27.40
CA LEU A 109 29.20 -54.44 28.42
C LEU A 109 28.14 -53.50 27.83
N PHE A 110 28.37 -52.97 26.64
CA PHE A 110 27.50 -51.99 25.98
C PHE A 110 26.98 -52.53 24.63
N SER A 111 26.16 -53.58 24.71
CA SER A 111 25.49 -54.17 23.55
C SER A 111 24.44 -53.20 22.99
N LEU A 112 24.49 -52.95 21.68
CA LEU A 112 23.52 -52.10 20.96
C LEU A 112 22.18 -52.80 20.80
N VAL A 113 22.23 -54.11 20.53
CA VAL A 113 21.06 -54.98 20.33
C VAL A 113 21.21 -56.27 21.14
N PRO A 114 20.11 -56.98 21.46
CA PRO A 114 20.19 -58.27 22.16
C PRO A 114 21.05 -59.28 21.39
N ASN A 115 21.94 -60.05 22.05
CA ASN A 115 22.84 -60.99 21.36
C ASN A 115 22.16 -62.32 20.92
N LEU A 116 20.87 -62.27 20.56
CA LEU A 116 20.02 -63.44 20.32
C LEU A 116 20.33 -64.13 18.99
N THR A 117 20.59 -63.36 17.93
CA THR A 117 20.83 -63.89 16.58
C THR A 117 22.24 -63.59 16.09
N ALA A 118 22.72 -64.36 15.11
CA ALA A 118 24.03 -64.10 14.48
C ALA A 118 24.11 -62.70 13.84
N GLU A 119 22.98 -62.22 13.30
CA GLU A 119 22.86 -60.87 12.76
C GLU A 119 22.99 -59.80 13.85
N TYR A 120 22.32 -59.96 14.99
CA TYR A 120 22.42 -59.00 16.10
C TYR A 120 23.81 -58.98 16.72
N ARG A 121 24.45 -60.16 16.86
CA ARG A 121 25.84 -60.24 17.29
C ARG A 121 26.77 -59.52 16.31
N ALA A 122 26.51 -59.59 15.00
CA ALA A 122 27.27 -58.82 14.02
C ALA A 122 27.14 -57.31 14.21
N ARG A 123 25.96 -56.80 14.58
CA ARG A 123 25.75 -55.38 14.90
C ARG A 123 26.47 -54.94 16.18
N ASN A 124 26.60 -55.83 17.16
CA ASN A 124 27.34 -55.54 18.40
C ASN A 124 28.86 -55.51 18.22
N ARG A 125 29.41 -56.20 17.20
CA ARG A 125 30.83 -56.14 16.80
C ARG A 125 31.13 -54.87 16.02
N ARG A 126 31.07 -53.72 16.69
CA ARG A 126 31.21 -52.38 16.09
C ARG A 126 32.34 -51.56 16.71
N VAL A 127 32.65 -50.45 16.05
CA VAL A 127 33.42 -49.35 16.63
C VAL A 127 32.55 -48.09 16.60
N GLU A 128 32.44 -47.42 17.73
CA GLU A 128 31.78 -46.13 17.86
C GLU A 128 32.83 -45.01 17.90
N ILE A 129 32.49 -43.85 17.36
CA ILE A 129 33.36 -42.68 17.37
C ILE A 129 32.66 -41.57 18.15
N THR A 130 33.28 -41.11 19.24
CA THR A 130 32.74 -39.98 20.01
C THR A 130 33.65 -38.78 19.86
N ILE A 131 33.11 -37.61 19.52
CA ILE A 131 33.90 -36.38 19.47
C ILE A 131 34.05 -35.84 20.89
N LEU A 132 35.30 -35.71 21.34
CA LEU A 132 35.68 -35.30 22.69
C LEU A 132 35.97 -33.80 22.80
N SER A 133 36.31 -33.13 21.69
CA SER A 133 36.64 -31.70 21.68
C SER A 133 35.50 -30.86 21.14
N LYS A 134 35.47 -29.58 21.52
CA LYS A 134 34.61 -28.59 20.85
C LYS A 134 35.07 -28.40 19.41
N ILE A 135 34.15 -28.50 18.45
CA ILE A 135 34.43 -28.27 17.03
C ILE A 135 34.00 -26.85 16.70
N ARG A 136 34.79 -26.14 15.89
CA ARG A 136 34.34 -24.87 15.32
C ARG A 136 33.15 -25.12 14.41
N THR A 137 32.13 -24.29 14.54
CA THR A 137 30.96 -24.37 13.69
C THR A 137 30.85 -23.12 12.84
N ALA A 138 30.39 -23.30 11.61
CA ALA A 138 29.78 -22.23 10.84
C ALA A 138 28.30 -22.54 10.67
N ARG A 139 27.50 -21.51 10.50
CA ARG A 139 26.09 -21.62 10.14
C ARG A 139 25.71 -20.56 9.14
N LEU A 140 24.70 -20.85 8.33
CA LEU A 140 24.03 -19.85 7.51
C LEU A 140 23.13 -18.99 8.40
N SER A 141 23.61 -17.84 8.83
CA SER A 141 22.87 -16.91 9.68
C SER A 141 21.88 -16.06 8.91
N TYR A 142 22.03 -15.96 7.58
CA TYR A 142 21.14 -15.22 6.72
C TYR A 142 21.13 -15.79 5.30
N ILE A 143 19.97 -15.73 4.64
CA ILE A 143 19.75 -16.18 3.26
C ILE A 143 18.76 -15.22 2.59
N GLN A 144 19.08 -14.78 1.38
CA GLN A 144 18.18 -14.03 0.50
C GLN A 144 18.30 -14.54 -0.93
N GLY A 145 17.19 -14.56 -1.67
CA GLY A 145 17.18 -15.05 -3.04
C GLY A 145 17.51 -16.55 -3.12
N ASN A 146 18.08 -17.00 -4.23
CA ASN A 146 18.45 -18.40 -4.39
C ASN A 146 19.87 -18.66 -3.91
N VAL A 147 19.97 -19.41 -2.84
CA VAL A 147 21.23 -19.91 -2.29
C VAL A 147 21.15 -21.42 -2.23
N PHE A 148 22.22 -22.08 -2.67
CA PHE A 148 22.32 -23.53 -2.67
C PHE A 148 23.52 -23.95 -1.83
N THR A 149 23.37 -25.07 -1.13
CA THR A 149 24.48 -25.73 -0.47
C THR A 149 24.72 -27.10 -1.07
N ARG A 150 25.99 -27.52 -1.04
CA ARG A 150 26.39 -28.89 -1.35
C ARG A 150 27.22 -29.41 -0.18
N LYS A 151 26.68 -30.42 0.50
CA LYS A 151 27.39 -31.12 1.57
C LYS A 151 28.47 -32.03 1.00
N GLN A 152 29.55 -32.21 1.76
CA GLN A 152 30.60 -33.16 1.40
C GLN A 152 30.01 -34.56 1.10
N GLY A 153 30.41 -35.15 -0.04
CA GLY A 153 29.95 -36.47 -0.47
C GLY A 153 28.55 -36.52 -1.09
N ILE A 154 27.84 -35.38 -1.17
CA ILE A 154 26.57 -35.25 -1.90
C ILE A 154 26.85 -34.60 -3.26
N SER A 155 26.46 -35.29 -4.34
CA SER A 155 26.72 -34.80 -5.70
C SER A 155 25.72 -33.74 -6.18
N SER A 156 24.54 -33.66 -5.56
CA SER A 156 23.46 -32.74 -5.93
C SER A 156 23.45 -31.50 -5.05
N TRP A 157 23.22 -30.35 -5.66
CA TRP A 157 22.89 -29.11 -4.96
C TRP A 157 21.55 -29.21 -4.23
N GLN A 158 21.46 -28.59 -3.07
CA GLN A 158 20.23 -28.48 -2.28
C GLN A 158 19.98 -27.00 -1.96
N PRO A 159 18.72 -26.52 -1.95
CA PRO A 159 18.42 -25.20 -1.43
C PRO A 159 18.99 -25.03 -0.01
N ALA A 160 19.60 -23.89 0.23
CA ALA A 160 20.16 -23.55 1.53
C ALA A 160 19.05 -23.30 2.55
N VAL A 161 19.26 -23.71 3.80
CA VAL A 161 18.31 -23.52 4.91
C VAL A 161 18.90 -22.59 5.95
N LEU A 162 18.08 -21.67 6.49
CA LEU A 162 18.51 -20.76 7.56
C LEU A 162 18.93 -21.56 8.81
N ASP A 163 19.97 -21.09 9.50
CA ASP A 163 20.63 -21.74 10.64
C ASP A 163 21.22 -23.13 10.34
N GLN A 164 21.25 -23.54 9.07
CA GLN A 164 21.94 -24.76 8.65
C GLN A 164 23.42 -24.67 9.04
N VAL A 165 23.88 -25.66 9.80
CA VAL A 165 25.29 -25.81 10.11
C VAL A 165 26.06 -26.13 8.83
N LEU A 166 27.18 -25.47 8.63
CA LEU A 166 28.15 -25.78 7.59
C LEU A 166 29.38 -26.44 8.21
N THR A 167 29.81 -27.54 7.58
CA THR A 167 31.02 -28.29 7.92
C THR A 167 32.07 -28.11 6.84
N ILE A 168 33.25 -28.66 7.07
CA ILE A 168 34.34 -28.59 6.11
C ILE A 168 33.99 -29.37 4.85
N GLN A 169 34.45 -28.86 3.70
CA GLN A 169 34.09 -29.26 2.34
C GLN A 169 32.62 -29.00 1.97
N ASP A 170 31.84 -28.36 2.84
CA ASP A 170 30.56 -27.81 2.41
C ASP A 170 30.79 -26.58 1.55
N GLU A 171 29.94 -26.46 0.56
CA GLU A 171 29.98 -25.43 -0.46
C GLU A 171 28.67 -24.65 -0.46
N VAL A 172 28.78 -23.34 -0.62
CA VAL A 172 27.67 -22.40 -0.63
C VAL A 172 27.77 -21.59 -1.92
N VAL A 173 26.72 -21.65 -2.72
CA VAL A 173 26.61 -20.93 -4.00
C VAL A 173 25.43 -20.00 -3.99
N THR A 174 25.63 -18.80 -4.52
CA THR A 174 24.61 -17.77 -4.71
C THR A 174 24.41 -17.49 -6.21
N ASP A 175 23.16 -17.30 -6.62
CA ASP A 175 22.84 -16.88 -8.00
C ASP A 175 23.00 -15.35 -8.20
N SER A 176 22.41 -14.78 -9.27
CA SER A 176 22.49 -13.35 -9.55
C SER A 176 21.82 -12.42 -8.54
N LEU A 177 20.92 -12.93 -7.70
CA LEU A 177 20.23 -12.19 -6.62
C LEU A 177 20.47 -12.82 -5.24
N GLY A 178 21.06 -14.02 -5.22
CA GLY A 178 21.34 -14.81 -4.04
C GLY A 178 22.37 -14.15 -3.14
N ARG A 179 22.10 -14.16 -1.84
CA ARG A 179 23.01 -13.66 -0.81
C ARG A 179 22.92 -14.57 0.40
N ALA A 180 24.06 -14.82 1.04
CA ALA A 180 24.09 -15.56 2.28
C ALA A 180 25.06 -14.92 3.26
N GLU A 181 24.82 -15.09 4.55
CA GLU A 181 25.81 -14.81 5.58
C GLU A 181 26.20 -16.10 6.29
N ILE A 182 27.51 -16.36 6.35
CA ILE A 182 28.09 -17.44 7.13
C ILE A 182 28.63 -16.82 8.43
N THR A 183 28.07 -17.24 9.56
CA THR A 183 28.54 -16.86 10.89
C THR A 183 29.32 -18.00 11.52
N PHE A 184 30.52 -17.69 12.01
CA PHE A 184 31.39 -18.62 12.73
C PHE A 184 31.19 -18.46 14.25
N ASP A 185 31.53 -19.51 14.99
CA ASP A 185 31.45 -19.56 16.45
C ASP A 185 32.27 -18.49 17.19
N ASN A 186 33.30 -17.94 16.55
CA ASN A 186 34.11 -16.84 17.08
C ASN A 186 33.54 -15.43 16.80
N GLY A 187 32.35 -15.34 16.19
CA GLY A 187 31.71 -14.07 15.83
C GLY A 187 32.12 -13.49 14.48
N THR A 188 33.04 -14.14 13.75
CA THR A 188 33.37 -13.75 12.37
C THR A 188 32.16 -13.97 11.48
N ARG A 189 31.88 -13.00 10.60
CA ARG A 189 30.76 -13.04 9.67
C ARG A 189 31.27 -12.83 8.25
N ILE A 190 30.75 -13.61 7.31
CA ILE A 190 31.12 -13.53 5.90
C ILE A 190 29.85 -13.46 5.08
N LYS A 191 29.65 -12.33 4.40
CA LYS A 191 28.60 -12.20 3.40
C LYS A 191 29.10 -12.75 2.08
N VAL A 192 28.47 -13.83 1.61
CA VAL A 192 28.61 -14.39 0.27
C VAL A 192 27.69 -13.59 -0.65
N LEU A 193 28.28 -12.78 -1.52
CA LEU A 193 27.56 -11.83 -2.38
C LEU A 193 27.01 -12.54 -3.62
N PRO A 194 26.17 -11.90 -4.46
CA PRO A 194 25.63 -12.53 -5.65
C PRO A 194 26.71 -13.09 -6.59
N ARG A 195 26.38 -14.19 -7.26
CA ARG A 195 27.25 -14.92 -8.21
C ARG A 195 28.55 -15.42 -7.58
N SER A 196 28.47 -15.95 -6.36
CA SER A 196 29.63 -16.40 -5.61
C SER A 196 29.56 -17.87 -5.23
N ASP A 197 30.74 -18.47 -5.14
CA ASP A 197 30.94 -19.87 -4.80
C ASP A 197 32.03 -20.00 -3.74
N VAL A 198 31.65 -20.47 -2.56
CA VAL A 198 32.50 -20.54 -1.38
C VAL A 198 32.51 -21.94 -0.79
N VAL A 199 33.70 -22.48 -0.54
CA VAL A 199 33.91 -23.76 0.14
C VAL A 199 34.59 -23.53 1.47
N ILE A 200 34.08 -24.13 2.55
CA ILE A 200 34.79 -24.12 3.83
C ILE A 200 35.90 -25.18 3.77
N THR A 201 37.17 -24.80 3.73
CA THR A 201 38.28 -25.75 3.56
C THR A 201 38.96 -26.11 4.87
N LYS A 202 38.91 -25.24 5.89
CA LYS A 202 39.48 -25.51 7.21
C LYS A 202 38.67 -24.87 8.33
N GLN A 203 38.41 -25.63 9.39
CA GLN A 203 37.79 -25.15 10.63
C GLN A 203 38.35 -25.95 11.80
N SER A 204 39.52 -25.55 12.31
CA SER A 204 40.19 -26.29 13.38
C SER A 204 40.31 -25.48 14.66
N TRP A 205 40.29 -26.17 15.79
CA TRP A 205 40.62 -25.61 17.11
C TRP A 205 41.64 -26.47 17.83
N SER A 206 42.69 -25.84 18.35
CA SER A 206 43.71 -26.46 19.19
C SER A 206 43.54 -26.00 20.63
N GLU A 207 43.06 -26.89 21.51
CA GLU A 207 42.94 -26.58 22.94
C GLU A 207 44.29 -26.26 23.58
N LYS A 208 45.35 -26.97 23.18
CA LYS A 208 46.71 -26.77 23.71
C LYS A 208 47.25 -25.38 23.37
N GLU A 209 46.97 -24.91 22.17
CA GLU A 209 47.47 -23.61 21.69
C GLU A 209 46.50 -22.47 21.95
N GLY A 210 45.25 -22.75 22.31
CA GLY A 210 44.18 -21.76 22.45
C GLY A 210 43.93 -20.99 21.15
N ALA A 211 44.15 -21.64 20.01
CA ALA A 211 44.14 -21.03 18.67
C ALA A 211 43.38 -21.91 17.69
N GLY A 212 42.72 -21.28 16.72
CA GLY A 212 42.01 -21.94 15.65
C GLY A 212 42.42 -21.43 14.27
N ASP A 213 42.22 -22.25 13.26
CA ASP A 213 42.37 -21.83 11.87
C ASP A 213 41.00 -21.94 11.20
N THR A 214 40.62 -20.88 10.51
CA THR A 214 39.44 -20.86 9.65
C THR A 214 39.90 -20.48 8.25
N GLU A 215 39.58 -21.31 7.27
CA GLU A 215 39.87 -21.04 5.87
C GLU A 215 38.62 -21.28 5.03
N LEU A 216 38.32 -20.30 4.18
CA LEU A 216 37.34 -20.43 3.12
C LEU A 216 38.01 -20.25 1.78
N LYS A 217 37.59 -21.06 0.82
CA LYS A 217 37.99 -20.94 -0.56
C LYS A 217 36.89 -20.28 -1.38
N LEU A 218 37.16 -19.10 -1.92
CA LEU A 218 36.31 -18.41 -2.89
C LEU A 218 36.70 -18.86 -4.30
N LEU A 219 35.86 -19.71 -4.91
CA LEU A 219 36.13 -20.26 -6.25
C LEU A 219 35.84 -19.23 -7.35
N THR A 220 34.79 -18.45 -7.18
CA THR A 220 34.40 -17.34 -8.06
C THR A 220 33.49 -16.37 -7.29
N GLY A 221 33.38 -15.13 -7.75
CA GLY A 221 32.48 -14.14 -7.17
C GLY A 221 33.13 -13.31 -6.08
N ARG A 222 32.37 -12.93 -5.05
CA ARG A 222 32.78 -11.92 -4.05
C ARG A 222 32.32 -12.30 -2.64
N THR A 223 33.18 -12.00 -1.66
CA THR A 223 32.85 -12.11 -0.24
C THR A 223 33.19 -10.82 0.49
N LEU A 224 32.29 -10.33 1.35
CA LEU A 224 32.57 -9.30 2.34
C LEU A 224 32.80 -10.00 3.69
N SER A 225 34.04 -9.94 4.18
CA SER A 225 34.46 -10.58 5.43
C SER A 225 34.58 -9.56 6.54
N ARG A 226 33.81 -9.72 7.61
CA ARG A 226 33.96 -8.99 8.88
C ARG A 226 34.54 -9.95 9.92
N VAL A 227 35.86 -9.93 10.03
CA VAL A 227 36.61 -10.85 10.88
C VAL A 227 36.65 -10.31 12.31
N SER A 228 36.20 -11.13 13.26
CA SER A 228 36.30 -10.76 14.68
C SER A 228 37.75 -10.73 15.13
N LYS A 229 38.10 -9.82 16.04
CA LYS A 229 39.48 -9.67 16.52
C LYS A 229 39.99 -10.97 17.16
N LEU A 230 41.00 -11.58 16.56
CA LEU A 230 41.55 -12.86 17.01
C LEU A 230 42.49 -12.62 18.20
N ARG A 231 42.12 -13.17 19.36
CA ARG A 231 42.81 -12.90 20.63
C ARG A 231 44.19 -13.55 20.72
N ASN A 232 44.40 -14.65 20.00
CA ASN A 232 45.63 -15.44 20.04
C ASN A 232 46.44 -15.29 18.76
N SER A 233 47.72 -14.90 18.86
CA SER A 233 48.64 -14.67 17.72
C SER A 233 48.84 -15.88 16.79
N ARG A 234 48.44 -17.09 17.20
CA ARG A 234 48.46 -18.29 16.35
C ARG A 234 47.17 -18.55 15.60
N GLU A 235 46.07 -17.89 15.96
CA GLU A 235 44.78 -18.05 15.29
C GLU A 235 44.81 -17.35 13.93
N ARG A 236 44.27 -17.99 12.88
CA ARG A 236 44.25 -17.42 11.52
C ARG A 236 42.86 -17.50 10.92
N PHE A 237 42.50 -16.45 10.20
CA PHE A 237 41.37 -16.43 9.31
C PHE A 237 41.86 -16.15 7.89
N LEU A 238 41.57 -17.07 6.97
CA LEU A 238 42.06 -17.06 5.60
C LEU A 238 40.90 -17.10 4.60
N VAL A 239 40.96 -16.26 3.57
CA VAL A 239 40.12 -16.36 2.37
C VAL A 239 41.02 -16.65 1.19
N THR A 240 40.99 -17.89 0.74
CA THR A 240 41.80 -18.40 -0.36
C THR A 240 41.02 -18.27 -1.67
N THR A 241 41.63 -17.67 -2.68
CA THR A 241 41.16 -17.71 -4.06
C THR A 241 42.08 -18.64 -4.87
N PRO A 242 41.69 -19.06 -6.09
CA PRO A 242 42.61 -19.71 -7.02
C PRO A 242 43.94 -18.95 -7.27
N THR A 243 43.99 -17.65 -6.98
CA THR A 243 45.11 -16.77 -7.37
C THR A 243 45.91 -16.24 -6.18
N ALA A 244 45.25 -15.94 -5.06
CA ALA A 244 45.86 -15.33 -3.87
C ALA A 244 45.11 -15.70 -2.59
N VAL A 245 45.76 -15.52 -1.44
CA VAL A 245 45.22 -15.80 -0.10
C VAL A 245 45.20 -14.50 0.69
N ALA A 246 44.03 -14.11 1.20
CA ALA A 246 43.88 -13.05 2.18
C ALA A 246 43.95 -13.62 3.59
N GLY A 247 44.86 -13.11 4.41
CA GLY A 247 44.97 -13.43 5.83
C GLY A 247 44.58 -12.26 6.71
N SER A 248 43.70 -12.49 7.69
CA SER A 248 43.26 -11.47 8.63
C SER A 248 43.22 -11.97 10.06
N ARG A 249 43.37 -11.01 10.99
CA ARG A 249 43.29 -11.21 12.44
C ARG A 249 42.25 -10.30 13.12
N GLY A 250 41.37 -9.69 12.34
CA GLY A 250 40.39 -8.71 12.82
C GLY A 250 40.29 -7.52 11.88
N ALA A 251 39.79 -7.75 10.67
CA ALA A 251 39.66 -6.74 9.61
C ALA A 251 38.28 -6.84 8.94
N GLU A 252 37.88 -5.76 8.28
CA GLU A 252 36.75 -5.75 7.34
C GLU A 252 37.27 -5.53 5.93
N PHE A 253 37.00 -6.48 5.03
CA PHE A 253 37.54 -6.47 3.67
C PHE A 253 36.67 -7.26 2.69
N ILE A 254 36.77 -6.89 1.41
CA ILE A 254 36.18 -7.61 0.30
C ILE A 254 37.27 -8.39 -0.43
N VAL A 255 36.98 -9.66 -0.74
CA VAL A 255 37.75 -10.45 -1.70
C VAL A 255 36.86 -10.76 -2.89
N GLU A 256 37.35 -10.52 -4.09
CA GLU A 256 36.70 -10.86 -5.35
C GLU A 256 37.60 -11.75 -6.20
N GLN A 257 37.03 -12.85 -6.70
CA GLN A 257 37.63 -13.71 -7.69
C GLN A 257 36.88 -13.53 -9.01
N LYS A 258 37.52 -12.84 -9.96
CA LYS A 258 36.96 -12.60 -11.29
C LYS A 258 37.05 -13.84 -12.18
N PRO A 259 36.20 -13.94 -13.23
CA PRO A 259 36.22 -15.06 -14.18
C PRO A 259 37.54 -15.24 -14.94
N ASP A 260 38.29 -14.15 -15.15
CA ASP A 260 39.61 -14.14 -15.78
C ASP A 260 40.75 -14.63 -14.85
N ARG A 261 40.38 -15.13 -13.66
CA ARG A 261 41.28 -15.53 -12.57
C ARG A 261 42.01 -14.37 -11.89
N THR A 262 41.64 -13.12 -12.14
CA THR A 262 42.14 -11.99 -11.34
C THR A 262 41.49 -12.00 -9.96
N ALA A 263 42.30 -11.83 -8.90
CA ALA A 263 41.80 -11.65 -7.55
C ALA A 263 41.99 -10.19 -7.10
N LEU A 264 40.94 -9.59 -6.55
CA LEU A 264 40.97 -8.26 -5.96
C LEU A 264 40.74 -8.36 -4.45
N LEU A 265 41.52 -7.59 -3.70
CA LEU A 265 41.33 -7.36 -2.28
C LEU A 265 41.05 -5.87 -2.04
N SER A 266 39.97 -5.53 -1.36
CA SER A 266 39.68 -4.17 -0.88
C SER A 266 39.60 -4.19 0.65
N VAL A 267 40.49 -3.46 1.33
CA VAL A 267 40.59 -3.46 2.79
C VAL A 267 39.96 -2.20 3.37
N TRP A 268 38.91 -2.33 4.16
CA TRP A 268 38.20 -1.20 4.76
C TRP A 268 38.69 -0.89 6.17
N GLU A 269 38.89 -1.91 7.00
CA GLU A 269 39.33 -1.74 8.39
C GLU A 269 40.46 -2.71 8.73
N SER A 270 41.56 -2.20 9.30
CA SER A 270 42.74 -2.96 9.72
C SER A 270 43.47 -3.69 8.59
N ASN A 271 44.76 -3.95 8.77
CA ASN A 271 45.59 -4.47 7.69
C ASN A 271 45.29 -5.96 7.42
N VAL A 272 45.37 -6.34 6.14
CA VAL A 272 45.16 -7.71 5.65
C VAL A 272 46.42 -8.15 4.92
N SER A 273 46.89 -9.36 5.19
CA SER A 273 47.98 -9.92 4.42
C SER A 273 47.46 -10.55 3.12
N TRP A 274 48.21 -10.37 2.05
CA TRP A 274 47.82 -10.79 0.70
C TRP A 274 49.00 -11.53 0.07
N GLN A 275 48.84 -12.83 -0.09
CA GLN A 275 49.91 -13.73 -0.48
C GLN A 275 49.55 -14.52 -1.75
N TRP A 276 50.49 -14.63 -2.68
CA TRP A 276 50.38 -15.58 -3.78
C TRP A 276 50.83 -16.98 -3.32
N PRO A 277 50.06 -18.07 -3.46
CA PRO A 277 50.40 -19.39 -2.91
C PRO A 277 51.64 -20.12 -3.47
N ALA A 278 52.46 -19.51 -4.33
CA ALA A 278 53.68 -20.16 -4.85
C ALA A 278 54.80 -20.23 -3.80
N ALA A 279 55.58 -21.31 -3.81
CA ALA A 279 56.70 -21.48 -2.87
C ALA A 279 57.72 -20.33 -3.02
N GLY A 280 58.06 -19.67 -1.89
CA GLY A 280 58.96 -18.51 -1.88
C GLY A 280 58.30 -17.17 -2.22
N SER A 281 56.97 -17.12 -2.38
CA SER A 281 56.21 -15.88 -2.57
C SER A 281 56.38 -14.90 -1.41
N MET A 282 56.53 -13.62 -1.71
CA MET A 282 56.46 -12.55 -0.71
C MET A 282 55.02 -12.38 -0.21
N GLU A 283 54.82 -12.36 1.10
CA GLU A 283 53.59 -11.88 1.74
C GLU A 283 53.59 -10.36 1.70
N ARG A 284 52.51 -9.76 1.17
CA ARG A 284 52.36 -8.31 1.10
C ARG A 284 51.25 -7.87 2.04
N GLU A 285 51.56 -6.92 2.93
CA GLU A 285 50.55 -6.32 3.78
C GLU A 285 49.78 -5.24 3.00
N VAL A 286 48.45 -5.29 3.07
CA VAL A 286 47.54 -4.34 2.45
C VAL A 286 46.88 -3.52 3.56
N PRO A 287 47.25 -2.23 3.69
CA PRO A 287 46.71 -1.37 4.74
C PRO A 287 45.22 -1.07 4.60
N SER A 288 44.60 -0.65 5.69
CA SER A 288 43.25 -0.05 5.69
C SER A 288 43.14 1.07 4.65
N GLY A 289 42.04 1.10 3.89
CA GLY A 289 41.81 2.09 2.83
C GLY A 289 42.54 1.79 1.52
N LYS A 290 43.22 0.63 1.40
CA LYS A 290 43.94 0.24 0.19
C LYS A 290 43.31 -0.99 -0.50
N GLY A 291 43.44 -1.02 -1.81
CA GLY A 291 43.13 -2.17 -2.67
C GLY A 291 44.40 -2.84 -3.17
N CYS A 292 44.36 -4.14 -3.43
CA CYS A 292 45.48 -4.87 -4.03
C CYS A 292 45.00 -5.91 -5.03
N LEU A 293 45.60 -5.89 -6.22
CA LEU A 293 45.29 -6.78 -7.32
C LEU A 293 46.33 -7.90 -7.39
N CYS A 294 45.88 -9.11 -7.64
CA CYS A 294 46.76 -10.24 -7.96
C CYS A 294 46.26 -10.95 -9.22
N ARG A 295 47.10 -11.09 -10.23
CA ARG A 295 46.79 -11.89 -11.43
C ARG A 295 47.26 -13.32 -11.24
N TYR A 296 46.57 -14.26 -11.88
CA TYR A 296 46.90 -15.67 -11.80
C TYR A 296 48.36 -15.94 -12.18
N GLY A 297 49.13 -16.55 -11.27
CA GLY A 297 50.54 -16.87 -11.48
C GLY A 297 51.50 -15.69 -11.37
N GLN A 298 51.04 -14.51 -10.93
CA GLN A 298 51.88 -13.33 -10.71
C GLN A 298 51.90 -12.97 -9.21
N GLN A 299 52.93 -12.22 -8.79
CA GLN A 299 52.97 -11.65 -7.45
C GLN A 299 51.91 -10.54 -7.29
N PRO A 300 51.42 -10.28 -6.06
CA PRO A 300 50.53 -9.16 -5.81
C PRO A 300 51.14 -7.81 -6.17
N GLU A 301 50.37 -7.00 -6.90
CA GLU A 301 50.74 -5.63 -7.24
C GLU A 301 50.88 -4.75 -5.98
N PRO A 302 51.58 -3.60 -6.06
CA PRO A 302 51.60 -2.64 -4.96
C PRO A 302 50.17 -2.19 -4.57
N PRO A 303 49.87 -1.97 -3.26
CA PRO A 303 48.55 -1.52 -2.85
C PRO A 303 48.26 -0.10 -3.36
N VAL A 304 47.03 0.12 -3.83
CA VAL A 304 46.54 1.41 -4.34
C VAL A 304 45.46 1.97 -3.43
N ASP A 305 45.24 3.28 -3.46
CA ASP A 305 44.13 3.89 -2.71
C ASP A 305 42.77 3.40 -3.20
N LEU A 306 41.90 3.01 -2.26
CA LEU A 306 40.52 2.76 -2.59
C LEU A 306 39.79 4.06 -2.92
N PRO A 307 38.82 4.05 -3.84
CA PRO A 307 38.10 5.25 -4.19
C PRO A 307 37.23 5.73 -3.01
N ALA A 308 37.19 7.04 -2.80
CA ALA A 308 36.34 7.63 -1.76
C ALA A 308 34.85 7.46 -2.12
N PRO A 309 33.97 7.16 -1.15
CA PRO A 309 32.55 6.97 -1.42
C PRO A 309 31.89 8.24 -1.99
N PRO A 310 30.90 8.12 -2.90
CA PRO A 310 30.12 9.25 -3.38
C PRO A 310 29.48 10.03 -2.23
N PHE A 311 29.40 11.36 -2.35
CA PHE A 311 28.78 12.19 -1.34
C PHE A 311 27.24 12.18 -1.49
N PRO A 312 26.48 11.63 -0.52
CA PRO A 312 25.01 11.56 -0.61
C PRO A 312 24.35 12.92 -0.38
N LYS A 313 23.53 13.36 -1.35
CA LYS A 313 22.78 14.62 -1.32
C LYS A 313 21.33 14.45 -0.87
N SER A 314 20.63 13.44 -1.40
CA SER A 314 19.22 13.18 -1.07
C SER A 314 18.93 11.68 -1.16
N PRO A 315 18.04 11.13 -0.32
CA PRO A 315 17.41 11.76 0.85
C PRO A 315 18.41 12.21 1.93
N ALA A 316 17.99 13.11 2.83
CA ALA A 316 18.83 13.44 3.98
C ALA A 316 18.85 12.28 5.00
N ALA A 317 19.81 12.29 5.93
CA ALA A 317 19.79 11.32 7.02
C ALA A 317 18.60 11.60 7.95
N ASN A 318 17.83 10.56 8.30
CA ASN A 318 16.60 10.65 9.10
C ASN A 318 15.48 11.46 8.44
N ASP A 319 15.52 11.64 7.13
CA ASP A 319 14.45 12.27 6.37
C ASP A 319 13.17 11.41 6.39
N THR A 320 12.02 12.01 6.10
CA THR A 320 10.75 11.30 5.96
C THR A 320 10.21 11.45 4.54
N PHE A 321 10.15 10.32 3.83
CA PHE A 321 9.51 10.25 2.52
C PHE A 321 8.02 9.98 2.67
N PHE A 322 7.22 10.95 2.27
CA PHE A 322 5.77 10.84 2.24
C PHE A 322 5.29 10.27 0.90
N TYR A 323 4.51 9.20 0.94
CA TYR A 323 3.96 8.59 -0.27
C TYR A 323 2.48 8.21 -0.13
N ASN A 324 1.77 8.30 -1.26
CA ASN A 324 0.43 7.76 -1.42
C ASN A 324 0.53 6.48 -2.28
N PRO A 325 0.16 5.30 -1.77
CA PRO A 325 0.20 4.04 -2.53
C PRO A 325 -0.63 4.06 -3.81
N ASP A 326 -1.66 4.92 -3.87
CA ASP A 326 -2.56 5.05 -5.00
C ASP A 326 -1.98 5.96 -6.11
N ARG A 327 -0.82 6.60 -5.88
CA ARG A 327 -0.12 7.44 -6.86
C ARG A 327 1.31 6.94 -7.09
N THR A 328 1.75 6.89 -8.35
CA THR A 328 3.10 6.48 -8.70
C THR A 328 4.12 7.56 -8.32
N ARG A 329 4.66 7.49 -7.09
CA ARG A 329 5.79 8.30 -6.63
C ARG A 329 6.98 7.39 -6.30
N SER A 330 8.17 7.76 -6.77
CA SER A 330 9.42 7.03 -6.51
C SER A 330 10.30 7.80 -5.51
N ILE A 331 11.01 7.07 -4.66
CA ILE A 331 12.14 7.59 -3.90
C ILE A 331 13.26 7.85 -4.91
N THR A 332 13.84 9.05 -4.90
CA THR A 332 14.96 9.40 -5.76
C THR A 332 16.19 9.66 -4.90
N TYR A 333 17.21 8.83 -5.08
CA TYR A 333 18.52 9.00 -4.46
C TYR A 333 19.40 9.84 -5.37
N HIS A 334 20.13 10.78 -4.77
CA HIS A 334 21.05 11.68 -5.45
C HIS A 334 22.37 11.78 -4.69
N TRP A 335 23.47 11.85 -5.43
CA TRP A 335 24.82 12.01 -4.88
C TRP A 335 25.72 12.82 -5.82
N SER A 336 26.96 13.05 -5.41
CA SER A 336 28.03 13.57 -6.27
C SER A 336 29.28 12.71 -6.14
N LYS A 337 29.93 12.46 -7.27
CA LYS A 337 31.14 11.63 -7.38
C LYS A 337 32.02 12.09 -8.56
N PRO A 338 33.29 11.70 -8.61
CA PRO A 338 34.11 11.80 -9.82
C PRO A 338 33.49 11.04 -11.01
N ALA A 339 33.83 11.46 -12.24
CA ALA A 339 33.23 10.92 -13.47
C ALA A 339 33.67 9.48 -13.79
N ASP A 340 34.87 9.10 -13.38
CA ASP A 340 35.52 7.80 -13.58
C ASP A 340 35.10 6.74 -12.57
N ILE A 341 34.36 7.13 -11.52
CA ILE A 341 33.87 6.25 -10.46
C ILE A 341 32.40 5.90 -10.68
N LYS A 342 32.03 4.65 -10.42
CA LYS A 342 30.62 4.22 -10.32
C LYS A 342 30.16 4.27 -8.87
N ALA A 343 28.89 4.60 -8.67
CA ALA A 343 28.25 4.52 -7.36
C ALA A 343 27.62 3.13 -7.19
N HIS A 344 27.96 2.45 -6.11
CA HIS A 344 27.27 1.25 -5.66
C HIS A 344 26.31 1.63 -4.54
N LEU A 345 25.03 1.65 -4.87
CA LEU A 345 23.93 1.92 -3.95
C LEU A 345 23.44 0.62 -3.34
N LEU A 346 23.44 0.58 -2.01
CA LEU A 346 22.80 -0.48 -1.23
C LEU A 346 21.66 0.13 -0.42
N VAL A 347 20.49 -0.50 -0.49
CA VAL A 347 19.31 -0.16 0.33
C VAL A 347 18.87 -1.43 1.04
N TRP A 348 18.61 -1.32 2.34
CA TRP A 348 18.19 -2.42 3.21
C TRP A 348 16.90 -2.08 3.94
N GLN A 349 16.14 -3.11 4.27
CA GLN A 349 14.94 -3.00 5.10
C GLN A 349 15.29 -2.99 6.60
N ASP A 350 16.39 -3.63 7.00
CA ASP A 350 16.83 -3.77 8.38
C ASP A 350 18.17 -3.09 8.68
N ALA A 351 18.43 -2.85 9.96
CA ALA A 351 19.64 -2.18 10.44
C ALA A 351 20.90 -3.05 10.35
N ASP A 352 20.75 -4.38 10.37
CA ASP A 352 21.85 -5.34 10.28
C ASP A 352 22.33 -5.55 8.83
N GLN A 353 21.71 -4.84 7.88
CA GLN A 353 22.04 -4.82 6.46
C GLN A 353 21.91 -6.19 5.80
N ASN A 354 20.89 -6.96 6.20
CA ASN A 354 20.67 -8.31 5.72
C ASN A 354 19.66 -8.33 4.58
N GLU A 355 18.47 -7.78 4.78
CA GLU A 355 17.36 -7.70 3.82
C GLU A 355 17.60 -6.59 2.79
N VAL A 356 18.34 -6.93 1.72
CA VAL A 356 18.70 -6.01 0.65
C VAL A 356 17.51 -5.75 -0.27
N LEU A 357 17.09 -4.51 -0.40
CA LEU A 357 16.04 -4.06 -1.32
C LEU A 357 16.61 -3.58 -2.66
N VAL A 358 17.79 -2.95 -2.63
CA VAL A 358 18.51 -2.47 -3.81
C VAL A 358 19.98 -2.81 -3.67
N ASP A 359 20.55 -3.33 -4.75
CA ASP A 359 21.96 -3.57 -4.97
C ASP A 359 22.26 -3.15 -6.41
N ALA A 360 22.78 -1.93 -6.56
CA ALA A 360 22.91 -1.31 -7.87
C ALA A 360 24.25 -0.58 -8.01
N VAL A 361 25.06 -1.04 -8.97
CA VAL A 361 26.27 -0.33 -9.41
C VAL A 361 25.92 0.50 -10.65
N VAL A 362 25.91 1.82 -10.51
CA VAL A 362 25.46 2.75 -11.55
C VAL A 362 26.50 3.84 -11.85
N SER A 363 26.60 4.25 -13.12
CA SER A 363 27.46 5.36 -13.52
C SER A 363 26.81 6.74 -13.29
N ASN A 364 25.48 6.79 -13.18
CA ASN A 364 24.71 8.01 -12.99
C ASN A 364 24.87 8.57 -11.56
N ASP A 365 24.49 9.84 -11.39
CA ASP A 365 24.49 10.53 -10.09
C ASP A 365 23.15 10.43 -9.36
N SER A 366 22.28 9.52 -9.81
CA SER A 366 20.98 9.27 -9.22
C SER A 366 20.45 7.87 -9.49
N PHE A 367 19.53 7.43 -8.62
CA PHE A 367 18.79 6.19 -8.77
C PHE A 367 17.36 6.36 -8.24
N LYS A 368 16.40 5.70 -8.88
CA LYS A 368 14.98 5.75 -8.50
C LYS A 368 14.49 4.36 -8.12
N MET A 369 13.71 4.27 -7.04
CA MET A 369 12.99 3.05 -6.67
C MET A 369 11.57 3.37 -6.21
N ALA A 370 10.67 2.42 -6.36
CA ALA A 370 9.35 2.49 -5.71
C ALA A 370 9.52 2.38 -4.18
N PRO A 371 8.69 3.08 -3.38
CA PRO A 371 8.71 2.92 -1.94
C PRO A 371 8.33 1.47 -1.56
N PRO A 372 9.17 0.77 -0.77
CA PRO A 372 8.87 -0.58 -0.30
C PRO A 372 7.80 -0.54 0.80
N LYS A 373 7.23 -1.70 1.12
CA LYS A 373 6.32 -1.87 2.26
C LYS A 373 7.12 -1.97 3.57
N ALA A 374 7.64 -0.85 4.05
CA ALA A 374 8.36 -0.74 5.31
C ALA A 374 8.10 0.64 5.95
N ASP A 375 8.30 0.77 7.26
CA ASP A 375 8.18 2.06 7.97
C ASP A 375 9.47 2.90 7.88
N LYS A 376 10.59 2.23 7.61
CA LYS A 376 11.89 2.86 7.37
C LYS A 376 12.77 1.92 6.56
N ILE A 377 13.75 2.50 5.90
CA ILE A 377 14.80 1.78 5.18
C ILE A 377 16.16 2.41 5.50
N TYR A 378 17.20 1.60 5.34
CA TYR A 378 18.58 1.99 5.52
C TYR A 378 19.24 2.04 4.15
N TRP A 379 20.17 2.96 3.93
CA TRP A 379 20.90 2.99 2.66
C TRP A 379 22.30 3.57 2.81
N SER A 380 23.18 3.19 1.90
CA SER A 380 24.56 3.64 1.84
C SER A 380 25.06 3.65 0.39
N LEU A 381 26.13 4.42 0.16
CA LEU A 381 26.84 4.50 -1.09
C LEU A 381 28.29 4.08 -0.89
N THR A 382 28.80 3.27 -1.80
CA THR A 382 30.24 3.07 -1.97
C THR A 382 30.66 3.39 -3.40
N ALA A 383 31.96 3.61 -3.60
CA ALA A 383 32.57 3.87 -4.88
C ALA A 383 33.16 2.58 -5.44
N VAL A 384 32.99 2.37 -6.74
CA VAL A 384 33.65 1.30 -7.50
C VAL A 384 34.44 1.95 -8.63
N ASP A 385 35.76 1.72 -8.65
CA ASP A 385 36.63 2.25 -9.71
C ASP A 385 36.59 1.39 -10.99
N SER A 386 37.39 1.77 -11.99
CA SER A 386 37.47 1.05 -13.28
C SER A 386 38.10 -0.34 -13.17
N VAL A 387 38.93 -0.58 -12.15
CA VAL A 387 39.54 -1.89 -11.86
C VAL A 387 38.52 -2.80 -11.17
N GLY A 388 37.56 -2.22 -10.44
CA GLY A 388 36.55 -2.91 -9.65
C GLY A 388 36.83 -2.89 -8.15
N PHE A 389 37.82 -2.11 -7.69
CA PHE A 389 38.02 -1.91 -6.26
C PHE A 389 36.85 -1.15 -5.67
N GLU A 390 36.37 -1.64 -4.54
CA GLU A 390 35.24 -1.08 -3.83
C GLU A 390 35.71 -0.37 -2.56
N GLY A 391 35.39 0.92 -2.47
CA GLY A 391 35.75 1.76 -1.33
C GLY A 391 34.98 1.45 -0.06
N GLN A 392 35.41 2.05 1.04
CA GLN A 392 34.64 1.99 2.28
C GLN A 392 33.28 2.70 2.07
N PRO A 393 32.16 2.11 2.49
CA PRO A 393 30.86 2.71 2.30
C PRO A 393 30.70 3.98 3.14
N TRP A 394 29.91 4.92 2.62
CA TRP A 394 29.42 6.06 3.40
C TRP A 394 28.62 5.57 4.60
N PRO A 395 28.71 6.20 5.79
CA PRO A 395 27.89 5.81 6.94
C PRO A 395 26.40 5.65 6.58
N SER A 396 25.80 4.54 6.99
CA SER A 396 24.41 4.21 6.63
C SER A 396 23.45 5.30 7.10
N ARG A 397 22.52 5.70 6.23
CA ARG A 397 21.46 6.67 6.51
C ARG A 397 20.13 5.95 6.66
N VAL A 398 19.28 6.49 7.53
CA VAL A 398 17.88 6.05 7.69
C VAL A 398 16.97 6.97 6.88
N LEU A 399 16.00 6.40 6.18
CA LEU A 399 14.88 7.10 5.57
C LEU A 399 13.59 6.54 6.16
N TYR A 400 12.78 7.38 6.78
CA TYR A 400 11.45 7.00 7.26
C TYR A 400 10.47 7.06 6.10
N LEU A 401 9.59 6.06 6.01
CA LEU A 401 8.56 5.98 5.00
C LEU A 401 7.22 6.19 5.71
N SER A 402 6.56 7.30 5.40
CA SER A 402 5.28 7.62 6.00
C SER A 402 4.22 7.65 4.91
N ARG A 403 3.17 6.86 5.10
CA ARG A 403 1.99 6.97 4.25
C ARG A 403 1.31 8.30 4.58
N LYS A 404 1.44 9.27 3.68
CA LYS A 404 0.64 10.50 3.73
C LYS A 404 -0.32 10.42 2.56
N LEU A 405 -1.57 10.23 2.92
CA LEU A 405 -2.64 10.34 1.97
C LEU A 405 -2.93 11.84 1.87
N ASP A 406 -2.59 12.43 0.72
CA ASP A 406 -3.03 13.80 0.45
C ASP A 406 -4.56 13.81 0.50
N ASN A 407 -5.16 14.89 1.04
CA ASN A 407 -6.62 15.03 1.01
C ASN A 407 -7.13 14.91 -0.44
N PRO A 408 -8.30 14.29 -0.68
CA PRO A 408 -8.84 14.14 -2.03
C PRO A 408 -9.05 15.50 -2.70
N GLN A 409 -8.95 15.55 -4.02
CA GLN A 409 -9.33 16.76 -4.75
C GLN A 409 -10.83 17.00 -4.62
N LEU A 410 -11.22 18.26 -4.39
CA LEU A 410 -12.61 18.69 -4.32
C LEU A 410 -12.74 20.09 -4.91
N GLU A 411 -13.56 20.22 -5.95
CA GLU A 411 -13.90 21.48 -6.60
C GLU A 411 -15.42 21.60 -6.74
N ILE A 412 -15.97 22.75 -6.39
CA ILE A 412 -17.38 23.07 -6.58
C ILE A 412 -17.55 23.93 -7.83
N ILE A 413 -18.25 23.40 -8.83
CA ILE A 413 -18.51 24.07 -10.11
C ILE A 413 -19.79 24.91 -10.00
N ASN A 414 -20.81 24.40 -9.32
CA ASN A 414 -22.10 25.08 -9.15
C ASN A 414 -22.75 24.67 -7.81
N PRO A 415 -23.47 25.57 -7.12
CA PRO A 415 -23.48 27.02 -7.32
C PRO A 415 -22.18 27.68 -6.85
N ARG A 416 -21.93 28.91 -7.32
CA ARG A 416 -20.78 29.71 -6.85
C ARG A 416 -21.03 30.21 -5.42
N PRO A 417 -19.97 30.41 -4.60
CA PRO A 417 -20.10 31.06 -3.31
C PRO A 417 -20.85 32.40 -3.43
N ASP A 418 -21.80 32.62 -2.53
CA ASP A 418 -22.68 33.80 -2.43
C ASP A 418 -23.58 34.07 -3.64
N GLN A 419 -23.76 33.07 -4.50
CA GLN A 419 -24.68 33.17 -5.62
C GLN A 419 -26.13 33.40 -5.13
N LYS A 420 -26.79 34.42 -5.71
CA LYS A 420 -28.22 34.66 -5.53
C LYS A 420 -29.02 33.72 -6.45
N ILE A 421 -29.91 32.94 -5.86
CA ILE A 421 -30.67 31.89 -6.55
C ILE A 421 -32.16 32.27 -6.47
N PRO A 422 -32.80 32.63 -7.59
CA PRO A 422 -34.21 33.06 -7.61
C PRO A 422 -35.18 31.86 -7.62
N SER A 423 -34.87 30.82 -6.85
CA SER A 423 -35.61 29.55 -6.80
C SER A 423 -35.47 28.90 -5.41
N ALA A 424 -36.42 28.03 -5.07
CA ALA A 424 -36.42 27.21 -3.85
C ALA A 424 -35.51 25.96 -3.95
N ALA A 425 -34.74 25.79 -5.03
CA ALA A 425 -33.78 24.71 -5.18
C ALA A 425 -32.61 25.11 -6.10
N THR A 426 -31.50 24.38 -5.99
CA THR A 426 -30.33 24.52 -6.88
C THR A 426 -29.65 23.17 -7.11
N LEU A 427 -28.90 23.04 -8.21
CA LEU A 427 -28.06 21.87 -8.46
C LEU A 427 -26.67 22.11 -7.88
N VAL A 428 -26.25 21.30 -6.91
CA VAL A 428 -24.87 21.34 -6.42
C VAL A 428 -24.05 20.33 -7.21
N ALA A 429 -23.05 20.80 -7.95
CA ALA A 429 -22.22 19.99 -8.84
C ALA A 429 -20.75 20.39 -8.75
N GLY A 430 -19.88 19.42 -9.01
CA GLY A 430 -18.44 19.60 -8.89
C GLY A 430 -17.63 18.39 -9.35
N LEU A 431 -16.33 18.46 -9.11
CA LEU A 431 -15.37 17.41 -9.38
C LEU A 431 -14.72 16.95 -8.08
N SER A 432 -14.46 15.65 -7.99
CA SER A 432 -13.67 15.05 -6.94
C SER A 432 -12.75 13.95 -7.49
N GLU A 433 -11.91 13.38 -6.63
CA GLU A 433 -11.03 12.27 -7.01
C GLU A 433 -11.84 11.02 -7.42
N TYR A 434 -11.34 10.29 -8.41
CA TYR A 434 -11.96 9.07 -8.90
C TYR A 434 -12.24 8.08 -7.75
N LYS A 435 -13.50 7.63 -7.63
CA LYS A 435 -14.00 6.71 -6.58
C LYS A 435 -14.01 7.26 -5.15
N ALA A 436 -13.85 8.57 -4.95
CA ALA A 436 -14.13 9.19 -3.67
C ALA A 436 -15.64 9.19 -3.37
N VAL A 437 -16.00 9.12 -2.09
CA VAL A 437 -17.38 9.25 -1.61
C VAL A 437 -17.63 10.72 -1.29
N VAL A 438 -18.61 11.34 -1.95
CA VAL A 438 -18.96 12.75 -1.73
C VAL A 438 -20.22 12.85 -0.88
N THR A 439 -20.25 13.77 0.08
CA THR A 439 -21.45 14.11 0.84
C THR A 439 -21.79 15.58 0.69
N ILE A 440 -23.07 15.92 0.57
CA ILE A 440 -23.57 17.30 0.57
C ILE A 440 -24.51 17.46 1.76
N ASN A 441 -24.19 18.35 2.70
CA ASN A 441 -24.89 18.53 3.97
C ASN A 441 -25.11 17.19 4.73
N GLY A 442 -24.13 16.29 4.64
CA GLY A 442 -24.17 14.96 5.24
C GLY A 442 -24.90 13.87 4.44
N GLN A 443 -25.54 14.21 3.31
CA GLN A 443 -26.17 13.21 2.43
C GLN A 443 -25.16 12.64 1.44
N THR A 444 -25.01 11.31 1.43
CA THR A 444 -24.00 10.60 0.63
C THR A 444 -24.41 10.45 -0.84
N LEU A 445 -23.43 10.59 -1.74
CA LEU A 445 -23.57 10.52 -3.18
C LEU A 445 -22.48 9.62 -3.78
N SER A 446 -22.85 8.89 -4.83
CA SER A 446 -21.88 8.15 -5.65
C SER A 446 -21.28 9.08 -6.70
N THR A 447 -19.95 9.14 -6.78
CA THR A 447 -19.24 9.85 -7.85
C THR A 447 -19.30 9.05 -9.16
N GLN A 448 -19.34 9.77 -10.27
CA GLN A 448 -19.23 9.17 -11.60
C GLN A 448 -17.79 8.66 -11.84
N ASN A 449 -17.59 7.86 -12.90
CA ASN A 449 -16.29 7.25 -13.20
C ASN A 449 -15.19 8.26 -13.58
N ASP A 450 -15.55 9.52 -13.82
CA ASP A 450 -14.64 10.63 -14.09
C ASP A 450 -14.41 11.53 -12.87
N GLY A 451 -14.99 11.19 -11.71
CA GLY A 451 -14.93 12.01 -10.49
C GLY A 451 -16.00 13.10 -10.41
N GLY A 452 -16.88 13.23 -11.41
CA GLY A 452 -18.00 14.16 -11.39
C GLY A 452 -19.08 13.80 -10.37
N PHE A 453 -19.68 14.81 -9.75
CA PHE A 453 -20.88 14.65 -8.92
C PHE A 453 -21.89 15.78 -9.16
N SER A 454 -23.17 15.49 -9.00
CA SER A 454 -24.25 16.48 -9.06
C SER A 454 -25.48 16.02 -8.28
N GLN A 455 -26.06 16.90 -7.47
CA GLN A 455 -27.27 16.60 -6.68
C GLN A 455 -28.17 17.84 -6.54
N PRO A 456 -29.49 17.73 -6.79
CA PRO A 456 -30.44 18.78 -6.44
C PRO A 456 -30.51 18.99 -4.92
N LEU A 457 -30.37 20.25 -4.49
CA LEU A 457 -30.48 20.68 -3.11
C LEU A 457 -31.64 21.67 -2.95
N LYS A 458 -32.56 21.37 -2.02
CA LYS A 458 -33.67 22.25 -1.65
C LYS A 458 -33.15 23.39 -0.77
N LEU A 459 -33.59 24.61 -1.05
CA LEU A 459 -33.19 25.83 -0.34
C LEU A 459 -34.36 26.40 0.47
N THR A 460 -34.06 27.03 1.60
CA THR A 460 -35.00 27.89 2.33
C THR A 460 -34.83 29.33 1.90
N PRO A 461 -35.89 30.18 1.91
CA PRO A 461 -35.74 31.60 1.66
C PRO A 461 -34.70 32.23 2.61
N GLY A 462 -33.75 32.99 2.06
CA GLY A 462 -32.62 33.57 2.78
C GLY A 462 -31.30 32.83 2.55
N ILE A 463 -30.39 32.93 3.52
CA ILE A 463 -29.04 32.36 3.43
C ILE A 463 -29.08 30.85 3.70
N ASN A 464 -28.50 30.06 2.81
CA ASN A 464 -28.34 28.61 2.94
C ASN A 464 -26.85 28.28 2.97
N ASN A 465 -26.39 27.59 4.01
CA ASN A 465 -25.02 27.08 4.10
C ASN A 465 -24.94 25.68 3.52
N ILE A 466 -23.96 25.46 2.65
CA ILE A 466 -23.73 24.18 1.96
C ILE A 466 -22.33 23.71 2.33
N ILE A 467 -22.25 22.49 2.88
CA ILE A 467 -21.00 21.80 3.18
C ILE A 467 -20.90 20.62 2.23
N VAL A 468 -19.82 20.57 1.46
CA VAL A 468 -19.48 19.45 0.60
C VAL A 468 -18.21 18.80 1.13
N THR A 469 -18.25 17.50 1.38
CA THR A 469 -17.11 16.72 1.87
C THR A 469 -16.83 15.57 0.92
N SER A 470 -15.60 15.45 0.44
CA SER A 470 -15.11 14.29 -0.29
C SER A 470 -14.26 13.43 0.62
N THR A 471 -14.49 12.12 0.61
CA THR A 471 -13.75 11.12 1.38
C THR A 471 -13.14 10.10 0.43
N ASP A 472 -11.82 9.94 0.44
CA ASP A 472 -11.17 8.90 -0.36
C ASP A 472 -11.36 7.49 0.24
N ARG A 473 -10.88 6.45 -0.46
CA ARG A 473 -10.97 5.04 0.02
C ARG A 473 -10.15 4.78 1.29
N ALA A 474 -9.20 5.65 1.60
CA ALA A 474 -8.34 5.53 2.77
C ALA A 474 -8.84 6.35 3.97
N GLY A 475 -9.98 7.05 3.82
CA GLY A 475 -10.67 7.78 4.88
C GLY A 475 -10.26 9.25 5.02
N ASN A 476 -9.47 9.82 4.09
CA ASN A 476 -9.09 11.24 4.18
C ASN A 476 -10.17 12.11 3.58
N THR A 477 -10.38 13.27 4.21
CA THR A 477 -11.49 14.15 3.87
C THR A 477 -11.00 15.50 3.37
N ALA A 478 -11.57 15.98 2.27
CA ALA A 478 -11.52 17.39 1.87
C ALA A 478 -12.92 17.98 2.01
N SER A 479 -13.05 19.15 2.61
CA SER A 479 -14.34 19.81 2.80
C SER A 479 -14.31 21.25 2.30
N MET A 480 -15.37 21.65 1.60
CA MET A 480 -15.65 23.04 1.23
C MET A 480 -16.98 23.47 1.84
N SER A 481 -17.02 24.66 2.42
CA SER A 481 -18.22 25.26 2.98
C SER A 481 -18.45 26.62 2.31
N PHE A 482 -19.66 26.87 1.84
CA PHE A 482 -20.04 28.14 1.21
C PHE A 482 -21.53 28.42 1.40
N SER A 483 -21.90 29.70 1.27
CA SER A 483 -23.28 30.17 1.35
C SER A 483 -23.87 30.43 -0.03
N VAL A 484 -25.19 30.27 -0.16
CA VAL A 484 -25.99 30.80 -1.27
C VAL A 484 -27.21 31.53 -0.71
N VAL A 485 -27.72 32.53 -1.45
CA VAL A 485 -28.88 33.31 -1.02
C VAL A 485 -30.07 32.94 -1.90
N SER A 486 -31.05 32.24 -1.35
CA SER A 486 -32.31 31.96 -2.04
C SER A 486 -33.29 33.11 -1.83
N SER A 487 -33.79 33.67 -2.94
CA SER A 487 -34.81 34.72 -2.92
C SER A 487 -35.88 34.38 -3.95
N PRO A 488 -36.77 33.40 -3.67
CA PRO A 488 -37.89 33.11 -4.55
C PRO A 488 -38.74 34.39 -4.65
N LEU A 489 -38.82 34.95 -5.86
CA LEU A 489 -39.32 36.30 -6.11
C LEU A 489 -40.73 36.51 -5.53
N LYS A 490 -40.89 37.53 -4.67
CA LYS A 490 -42.19 38.15 -4.40
C LYS A 490 -42.67 38.80 -5.70
N ARG A 491 -43.78 38.34 -6.28
CA ARG A 491 -44.30 38.83 -7.57
C ARG A 491 -45.49 39.75 -7.35
N TYR A 492 -45.42 40.96 -7.91
CA TYR A 492 -46.59 41.82 -8.08
C TYR A 492 -47.29 41.46 -9.38
N GLU A 493 -48.62 41.50 -9.38
CA GLU A 493 -49.42 41.14 -10.54
C GLU A 493 -50.33 42.28 -10.96
N LEU A 494 -50.19 42.69 -12.22
CA LEU A 494 -51.06 43.67 -12.87
C LEU A 494 -51.83 42.95 -13.98
N GLN A 495 -53.17 42.99 -13.93
CA GLN A 495 -54.03 42.31 -14.89
C GLN A 495 -55.13 43.26 -15.37
N PRO A 496 -55.18 43.65 -16.66
CA PRO A 496 -56.41 44.20 -17.22
C PRO A 496 -57.46 43.10 -17.28
N PHE A 497 -58.71 43.36 -16.98
CA PHE A 497 -59.79 42.38 -17.17
C PHE A 497 -60.95 43.00 -17.94
N GLY A 498 -61.60 42.19 -18.78
CA GLY A 498 -62.86 42.51 -19.42
C GLY A 498 -63.93 41.54 -18.95
N ALA A 499 -65.11 42.01 -18.54
CA ALA A 499 -66.22 41.17 -18.11
C ALA A 499 -67.47 41.51 -18.93
N GLY A 500 -68.09 40.50 -19.53
CA GLY A 500 -69.44 40.63 -20.06
C GLY A 500 -70.45 40.57 -18.92
N ILE A 501 -71.32 41.56 -18.81
CA ILE A 501 -72.36 41.62 -17.79
C ILE A 501 -73.71 41.56 -18.50
N LYS A 502 -74.53 40.59 -18.13
CA LYS A 502 -75.93 40.53 -18.55
C LYS A 502 -76.80 41.00 -17.38
N LEU A 503 -77.62 42.02 -17.62
CA LEU A 503 -78.66 42.43 -16.68
C LEU A 503 -79.82 41.46 -16.87
N LEU A 504 -80.32 40.88 -15.78
CA LEU A 504 -81.41 39.92 -15.83
C LEU A 504 -82.58 40.48 -15.01
N GLY A 505 -83.78 40.60 -15.60
CA GLY A 505 -85.00 40.96 -14.86
C GLY A 505 -85.50 42.40 -15.00
N GLY A 506 -86.80 42.58 -14.69
CA GLY A 506 -87.61 43.77 -14.94
C GLY A 506 -88.43 43.70 -16.25
N ASP A 507 -89.24 44.72 -16.54
CA ASP A 507 -89.84 44.97 -17.87
C ASP A 507 -88.76 45.50 -18.84
N LEU A 508 -87.55 44.92 -18.83
CA LEU A 508 -86.42 45.33 -19.66
C LEU A 508 -86.04 44.20 -20.63
N ASP A 509 -85.89 44.53 -21.91
CA ASP A 509 -85.32 43.65 -22.94
C ASP A 509 -83.85 43.44 -22.62
N ASP A 510 -83.53 42.24 -22.15
CA ASP A 510 -82.24 41.82 -21.62
C ASP A 510 -81.32 41.25 -22.71
N SER A 511 -81.61 41.52 -23.98
CA SER A 511 -80.85 40.98 -25.12
C SER A 511 -79.48 41.62 -25.34
N GLU A 512 -79.18 42.76 -24.72
CA GLU A 512 -77.87 43.43 -24.83
C GLU A 512 -76.91 43.07 -23.68
N ILE A 513 -75.72 42.59 -24.03
CA ILE A 513 -74.63 42.31 -23.09
C ILE A 513 -73.79 43.57 -22.92
N GLY A 514 -73.70 44.09 -21.69
CA GLY A 514 -72.78 45.17 -21.35
C GLY A 514 -71.34 44.68 -21.19
N PHE A 515 -70.37 45.57 -21.41
CA PHE A 515 -68.96 45.26 -21.21
C PHE A 515 -68.36 46.15 -20.11
N LEU A 516 -67.69 45.51 -19.15
CA LEU A 516 -66.92 46.13 -18.09
C LEU A 516 -65.43 45.95 -18.39
N ALA A 517 -64.66 47.02 -18.40
CA ALA A 517 -63.21 46.98 -18.48
C ALA A 517 -62.58 47.47 -17.17
N GLY A 518 -61.54 46.81 -16.70
CA GLY A 518 -60.94 47.14 -15.41
C GLY A 518 -59.52 46.64 -15.22
N LEU A 519 -59.01 46.87 -14.02
CA LEU A 519 -57.67 46.51 -13.58
C LEU A 519 -57.74 45.71 -12.28
N LYS A 520 -56.95 44.64 -12.20
CA LYS A 520 -56.63 43.91 -10.98
C LYS A 520 -55.19 44.16 -10.62
N VAL A 521 -54.96 44.54 -9.38
CA VAL A 521 -53.62 44.74 -8.80
C VAL A 521 -53.50 43.80 -7.62
N GLY A 522 -52.48 42.95 -7.61
CA GLY A 522 -52.30 41.97 -6.54
C GLY A 522 -50.86 41.66 -6.19
N TYR A 523 -50.73 40.92 -5.11
CA TYR A 523 -49.48 40.46 -4.52
C TYR A 523 -49.57 38.96 -4.25
N ASN A 524 -48.57 38.22 -4.71
CA ASN A 524 -48.44 36.79 -4.42
C ASN A 524 -47.77 36.60 -3.05
N LEU A 525 -48.54 36.10 -2.08
CA LEU A 525 -48.07 35.71 -0.74
C LEU A 525 -47.15 34.48 -0.81
N SER A 526 -47.35 33.63 -1.82
CA SER A 526 -46.50 32.47 -2.15
C SER A 526 -46.68 32.11 -3.64
N GLU A 527 -45.98 31.09 -4.13
CA GLU A 527 -46.20 30.55 -5.49
C GLU A 527 -47.65 30.07 -5.72
N LYS A 528 -48.38 29.74 -4.65
CA LYS A 528 -49.75 29.22 -4.74
C LYS A 528 -50.83 30.20 -4.34
N ILE A 529 -50.53 31.26 -3.60
CA ILE A 529 -51.56 32.14 -3.02
C ILE A 529 -51.31 33.57 -3.45
N GLY A 530 -52.31 34.16 -4.12
CA GLY A 530 -52.34 35.58 -4.49
C GLY A 530 -53.56 36.27 -3.90
N ILE A 531 -53.39 37.54 -3.55
CA ILE A 531 -54.47 38.42 -3.10
C ILE A 531 -54.36 39.77 -3.80
N GLY A 532 -55.46 40.49 -3.93
CA GLY A 532 -55.41 41.82 -4.51
C GLY A 532 -56.73 42.56 -4.49
N VAL A 533 -56.73 43.69 -5.18
CA VAL A 533 -57.89 44.54 -5.40
C VAL A 533 -58.23 44.60 -6.89
N LEU A 534 -59.48 44.89 -7.19
CA LEU A 534 -59.98 45.11 -8.54
C LEU A 534 -60.80 46.39 -8.60
N SER A 535 -60.76 47.05 -9.75
CA SER A 535 -61.66 48.14 -10.11
C SER A 535 -61.97 48.11 -11.60
N GLY A 536 -63.20 48.40 -12.00
CA GLY A 536 -63.62 48.43 -13.39
C GLY A 536 -64.78 49.38 -13.63
N TYR A 537 -64.90 49.82 -14.88
CA TYR A 537 -65.98 50.68 -15.37
C TYR A 537 -66.53 50.14 -16.68
N GLY A 538 -67.83 50.29 -16.89
CA GLY A 538 -68.52 49.79 -18.06
C GLY A 538 -69.87 50.45 -18.25
N GLN A 539 -70.49 50.16 -19.39
CA GLN A 539 -71.86 50.57 -19.67
C GLN A 539 -72.64 49.40 -20.25
N ALA A 540 -73.91 49.31 -19.89
CA ALA A 540 -74.87 48.36 -20.43
C ALA A 540 -76.12 49.11 -20.90
N GLY A 541 -76.57 48.82 -22.11
CA GLY A 541 -77.86 49.28 -22.64
C GLY A 541 -78.98 48.32 -22.23
N ALA A 542 -80.19 48.84 -22.06
CA ALA A 542 -81.42 48.04 -21.95
C ALA A 542 -82.60 48.79 -22.58
N LYS A 543 -83.63 48.09 -23.06
CA LYS A 543 -84.88 48.71 -23.59
C LYS A 543 -86.07 48.35 -22.71
N ASN A 544 -87.04 49.25 -22.53
CA ASN A 544 -88.27 48.90 -21.81
C ASN A 544 -89.19 48.03 -22.68
N VAL A 545 -89.58 46.86 -22.17
CA VAL A 545 -90.55 45.93 -22.80
C VAL A 545 -91.94 46.55 -22.90
N GLY A 546 -92.35 47.36 -21.92
CA GLY A 546 -93.64 48.08 -21.89
C GLY A 546 -93.63 49.44 -22.61
N ALA A 547 -92.45 49.98 -22.95
CA ALA A 547 -92.28 51.23 -23.69
C ALA A 547 -91.03 51.19 -24.61
N PRO A 548 -91.12 50.51 -25.78
CA PRO A 548 -89.95 50.19 -26.62
C PRO A 548 -89.16 51.39 -27.16
N SER A 549 -89.71 52.60 -27.07
CA SER A 549 -89.04 53.86 -27.44
C SER A 549 -88.16 54.44 -26.32
N GLN A 550 -88.10 53.81 -25.15
CA GLN A 550 -87.19 54.19 -24.06
C GLN A 550 -85.97 53.26 -24.02
N GLU A 551 -84.81 53.81 -24.35
CA GLU A 551 -83.50 53.18 -24.16
C GLU A 551 -82.91 53.67 -22.82
N TYR A 552 -82.32 52.74 -22.06
CA TYR A 552 -81.63 53.00 -20.80
C TYR A 552 -80.15 52.77 -20.98
N LEU A 553 -79.34 53.75 -20.60
CA LEU A 553 -77.91 53.57 -20.47
C LEU A 553 -77.58 53.43 -18.98
N THR A 554 -77.06 52.26 -18.63
CA THR A 554 -76.64 51.93 -17.26
C THR A 554 -75.13 52.00 -17.18
N ALA A 555 -74.59 52.98 -16.45
CA ALA A 555 -73.18 53.00 -16.12
C ALA A 555 -72.91 52.10 -14.91
N ILE A 556 -71.85 51.30 -15.01
CA ILE A 556 -71.47 50.27 -14.05
C ILE A 556 -70.07 50.58 -13.54
N MET A 557 -69.91 50.70 -12.23
CA MET A 557 -68.61 50.72 -11.57
C MET A 557 -68.49 49.54 -10.63
N ALA A 558 -67.46 48.70 -10.81
CA ALA A 558 -67.18 47.57 -9.94
C ALA A 558 -65.89 47.83 -9.16
N ALA A 559 -65.90 47.59 -7.86
CA ALA A 559 -64.68 47.61 -7.04
C ALA A 559 -64.73 46.49 -6.00
N GLY A 560 -63.58 45.87 -5.71
CA GLY A 560 -63.55 44.76 -4.77
C GLY A 560 -62.15 44.23 -4.47
N ALA A 561 -62.13 43.12 -3.75
CA ALA A 561 -60.94 42.33 -3.47
C ALA A 561 -61.05 40.95 -4.11
N TRP A 562 -59.90 40.34 -4.39
CA TRP A 562 -59.83 39.00 -4.93
C TRP A 562 -58.76 38.16 -4.22
N GLY A 563 -59.01 36.86 -4.17
CA GLY A 563 -58.06 35.82 -3.79
C GLY A 563 -57.89 34.81 -4.92
N LYS A 564 -56.69 34.25 -5.02
CA LYS A 564 -56.32 33.25 -6.03
C LYS A 564 -55.52 32.12 -5.40
N TYR A 565 -55.91 30.88 -5.71
CA TYR A 565 -55.13 29.68 -5.43
C TYR A 565 -54.65 29.04 -6.73
N THR A 566 -53.35 28.98 -6.90
CA THR A 566 -52.68 28.44 -8.09
C THR A 566 -52.33 26.98 -7.91
N PHE A 567 -52.80 26.12 -8.82
CA PHE A 567 -52.44 24.72 -8.90
C PHE A 567 -51.24 24.55 -9.83
N ALA A 568 -50.26 23.72 -9.45
CA ALA A 568 -49.05 23.44 -10.23
C ALA A 568 -48.35 24.71 -10.81
N PRO A 569 -47.88 25.65 -9.95
CA PRO A 569 -47.27 26.91 -10.37
C PRO A 569 -46.05 26.75 -11.31
N GLU A 570 -45.41 25.60 -11.30
CA GLU A 570 -44.30 25.21 -12.16
C GLU A 570 -44.71 24.81 -13.59
N ALA A 571 -46.00 24.56 -13.85
CA ALA A 571 -46.47 24.12 -15.16
C ALA A 571 -46.52 25.28 -16.18
N ALA A 572 -46.23 24.97 -17.45
CA ALA A 572 -46.35 25.92 -18.56
C ALA A 572 -47.80 26.45 -18.72
N VAL A 573 -48.76 25.59 -18.39
CA VAL A 573 -50.20 25.90 -18.31
C VAL A 573 -50.62 25.71 -16.87
N THR A 574 -50.92 26.82 -16.18
CA THR A 574 -51.15 26.87 -14.74
C THR A 574 -52.63 27.04 -14.43
N PRO A 575 -53.34 25.99 -14.00
CA PRO A 575 -54.72 26.12 -13.54
C PRO A 575 -54.78 26.84 -12.20
N TYR A 576 -55.82 27.64 -11.97
CA TYR A 576 -56.05 28.32 -10.70
C TYR A 576 -57.55 28.42 -10.37
N LEU A 577 -57.84 28.64 -9.09
CA LEU A 577 -59.17 28.99 -8.60
C LEU A 577 -59.12 30.43 -8.09
N THR A 578 -60.12 31.25 -8.41
CA THR A 578 -60.22 32.64 -7.97
C THR A 578 -61.57 32.90 -7.34
N ALA A 579 -61.55 33.67 -6.25
CA ALA A 579 -62.74 34.20 -5.60
C ALA A 579 -62.64 35.72 -5.52
N GLU A 580 -63.74 36.42 -5.80
CA GLU A 580 -63.80 37.88 -5.74
C GLU A 580 -65.03 38.31 -4.96
N ALA A 581 -64.88 39.37 -4.18
CA ALA A 581 -65.97 39.97 -3.44
C ALA A 581 -65.83 41.49 -3.50
N GLY A 582 -66.94 42.19 -3.68
CA GLY A 582 -66.92 43.63 -3.84
C GLY A 582 -68.31 44.21 -3.93
N ALA A 583 -68.39 45.39 -4.53
CA ALA A 583 -69.64 46.06 -4.80
C ALA A 583 -69.68 46.62 -6.22
N ILE A 584 -70.87 46.62 -6.80
CA ILE A 584 -71.18 47.24 -8.08
C ILE A 584 -72.11 48.41 -7.82
N LEU A 585 -71.68 49.59 -8.26
CA LEU A 585 -72.49 50.79 -8.31
C LEU A 585 -73.11 50.89 -9.71
N TRP A 586 -74.44 50.97 -9.72
CA TRP A 586 -75.26 51.14 -10.91
C TRP A 586 -75.74 52.58 -10.98
N LYS A 587 -75.64 53.19 -12.15
CA LYS A 587 -76.22 54.51 -12.41
C LYS A 587 -77.05 54.44 -13.68
N ASN A 588 -78.37 54.48 -13.50
CA ASN A 588 -79.34 54.42 -14.60
C ASN A 588 -79.70 55.85 -15.00
N GLN A 589 -79.52 56.19 -16.28
CA GLN A 589 -79.97 57.46 -16.83
C GLN A 589 -81.18 57.24 -17.75
N TYR A 590 -82.31 57.87 -17.39
CA TYR A 590 -83.55 57.83 -18.16
C TYR A 590 -83.58 58.96 -19.20
N ASN A 591 -84.37 58.79 -20.27
CA ASN A 591 -84.54 59.79 -21.32
C ASN A 591 -85.12 61.13 -20.82
N ASP A 592 -85.74 61.15 -19.63
CA ASP A 592 -86.25 62.33 -18.94
C ASP A 592 -85.22 62.99 -17.97
N ALA A 593 -83.96 62.54 -18.04
CA ALA A 593 -82.84 62.95 -17.19
C ALA A 593 -82.93 62.56 -15.71
N THR A 594 -83.86 61.69 -15.31
CA THR A 594 -83.90 61.10 -13.96
C THR A 594 -82.73 60.14 -13.77
N ILE A 595 -82.06 60.20 -12.60
CA ILE A 595 -80.91 59.37 -12.25
C ILE A 595 -81.25 58.51 -11.03
N TYR A 596 -81.12 57.20 -11.16
CA TYR A 596 -81.17 56.26 -10.04
C TYR A 596 -79.80 55.65 -9.81
N GLU A 597 -79.35 55.65 -8.55
CA GLU A 597 -78.08 55.07 -8.13
C GLU A 597 -78.35 53.95 -7.12
N SER A 598 -77.80 52.76 -7.35
CA SER A 598 -77.91 51.64 -6.41
C SER A 598 -76.56 50.95 -6.26
N ASN A 599 -76.26 50.49 -5.04
CA ASN A 599 -75.03 49.79 -4.70
C ASN A 599 -75.33 48.35 -4.28
N SER A 600 -74.84 47.40 -5.07
CA SER A 600 -75.11 45.98 -4.92
C SER A 600 -73.82 45.21 -4.62
N PRO A 601 -73.70 44.56 -3.44
CA PRO A 601 -72.55 43.71 -3.17
C PRO A 601 -72.58 42.45 -4.05
N PHE A 602 -71.40 41.97 -4.44
CA PHE A 602 -71.26 40.75 -5.23
C PHE A 602 -70.20 39.81 -4.63
N VAL A 603 -70.39 38.52 -4.87
CA VAL A 603 -69.37 37.49 -4.64
C VAL A 603 -69.36 36.54 -5.84
N VAL A 604 -68.19 36.34 -6.44
CA VAL A 604 -67.98 35.39 -7.54
C VAL A 604 -66.86 34.42 -7.23
N ILE A 605 -66.97 33.22 -7.77
CA ILE A 605 -65.91 32.20 -7.74
C ILE A 605 -65.81 31.54 -9.11
N GLY A 606 -64.61 31.17 -9.51
CA GLY A 606 -64.44 30.50 -10.79
C GLY A 606 -63.05 29.95 -11.02
N PRO A 607 -62.92 28.94 -11.89
CA PRO A 607 -61.64 28.49 -12.38
C PRO A 607 -61.05 29.48 -13.39
N GLY A 608 -59.72 29.43 -13.51
CA GLY A 608 -59.00 30.04 -14.61
C GLY A 608 -57.75 29.25 -14.97
N VAL A 609 -57.18 29.57 -16.12
CA VAL A 609 -55.93 28.98 -16.62
C VAL A 609 -55.03 30.10 -17.08
N ARG A 610 -53.76 30.03 -16.68
CA ARG A 610 -52.69 30.93 -17.13
C ARG A 610 -51.69 30.18 -17.99
N PHE A 611 -51.41 30.70 -19.18
CA PHE A 611 -50.32 30.29 -20.05
C PHE A 611 -49.11 31.19 -19.79
N ASN A 612 -48.02 30.62 -19.30
CA ASN A 612 -46.81 31.38 -18.99
C ASN A 612 -45.95 31.51 -20.26
N LEU A 613 -45.83 32.73 -20.80
CA LEU A 613 -44.98 33.00 -21.96
C LEU A 613 -43.51 33.16 -21.55
N ASN A 614 -43.28 33.84 -20.42
CA ASN A 614 -41.97 33.99 -19.78
C ASN A 614 -42.16 34.33 -18.28
N PRO A 615 -41.08 34.52 -17.48
CA PRO A 615 -41.21 34.80 -16.04
C PRO A 615 -42.01 36.06 -15.66
N GLY A 616 -42.14 37.03 -16.58
CA GLY A 616 -42.82 38.31 -16.35
C GLY A 616 -44.13 38.51 -17.15
N ILE A 617 -44.46 37.65 -18.11
CA ILE A 617 -45.64 37.80 -18.98
C ILE A 617 -46.40 36.48 -19.09
N GLY A 618 -47.72 36.53 -18.86
CA GLY A 618 -48.62 35.41 -19.10
C GLY A 618 -49.95 35.84 -19.71
N LEU A 619 -50.64 34.90 -20.36
CA LEU A 619 -52.01 35.06 -20.83
C LEU A 619 -52.92 34.28 -19.90
N GLN A 620 -54.02 34.86 -19.45
CA GLN A 620 -54.98 34.15 -18.61
C GLN A 620 -56.39 34.21 -19.18
N VAL A 621 -57.14 33.15 -18.89
CA VAL A 621 -58.57 33.03 -19.17
C VAL A 621 -59.26 32.57 -17.90
N GLU A 622 -60.32 33.25 -17.51
CA GLU A 622 -61.12 32.90 -16.33
C GLU A 622 -62.61 32.97 -16.65
N GLY A 623 -63.37 32.05 -16.07
CA GLY A 623 -64.82 32.05 -16.09
C GLY A 623 -65.34 31.94 -14.67
N LYS A 624 -66.14 32.91 -14.23
CA LYS A 624 -66.65 33.01 -12.86
C LYS A 624 -68.16 33.05 -12.86
N GLY A 625 -68.74 32.47 -11.82
CA GLY A 625 -70.16 32.56 -11.51
C GLY A 625 -70.34 33.04 -10.07
N GLY A 626 -71.41 33.76 -9.80
CA GLY A 626 -71.65 34.24 -8.45
C GLY A 626 -73.00 34.89 -8.23
N PHE A 627 -73.13 35.50 -7.05
CA PHE A 627 -74.34 36.13 -6.57
C PHE A 627 -74.12 37.63 -6.41
N MET A 628 -75.18 38.40 -6.68
CA MET A 628 -75.25 39.83 -6.41
C MET A 628 -76.51 40.08 -5.59
N ALA A 629 -76.39 40.84 -4.50
CA ALA A 629 -77.55 41.22 -3.70
C ALA A 629 -78.05 42.59 -4.17
N ASN A 630 -79.33 42.67 -4.55
CA ASN A 630 -79.99 43.94 -4.83
C ASN A 630 -80.51 44.52 -3.50
N ASN A 631 -80.10 45.75 -3.16
CA ASN A 631 -80.45 46.41 -1.90
C ASN A 631 -81.67 47.36 -2.01
N ASP A 632 -82.31 47.48 -3.18
CA ASP A 632 -83.43 48.42 -3.37
C ASP A 632 -84.76 47.69 -3.68
N PRO A 633 -85.78 47.72 -2.79
CA PRO A 633 -87.03 46.94 -2.94
C PRO A 633 -88.07 47.53 -3.91
N ASN A 634 -87.80 48.65 -4.58
CA ASN A 634 -88.82 49.38 -5.36
C ASN A 634 -88.87 49.04 -6.86
N SER A 635 -88.25 47.94 -7.29
CA SER A 635 -88.28 47.40 -8.66
C SER A 635 -89.15 46.14 -8.81
N GLY A 636 -90.34 46.13 -8.21
CA GLY A 636 -91.42 45.21 -8.55
C GLY A 636 -91.23 43.72 -8.17
N PRO A 637 -92.30 42.90 -8.29
CA PRO A 637 -92.34 41.50 -7.82
C PRO A 637 -91.55 40.50 -8.69
N LEU A 638 -90.71 40.97 -9.61
CA LEU A 638 -89.90 40.16 -10.54
C LEU A 638 -88.39 40.40 -10.39
N ASP A 639 -87.94 40.94 -9.25
CA ASP A 639 -86.54 41.23 -8.96
C ASP A 639 -85.78 39.92 -8.64
N ALA A 640 -85.18 39.33 -9.67
CA ALA A 640 -84.40 38.11 -9.56
C ALA A 640 -83.06 38.39 -8.86
N ASN A 641 -82.76 37.62 -7.81
CA ASN A 641 -81.41 37.45 -7.30
C ASN A 641 -80.52 36.92 -8.43
N ASN A 642 -79.84 37.81 -9.13
CA ASN A 642 -79.25 37.47 -10.42
C ASN A 642 -77.94 36.70 -10.28
N LEU A 643 -77.88 35.59 -10.99
CA LEU A 643 -76.66 34.86 -11.28
C LEU A 643 -75.75 35.73 -12.15
N PHE A 644 -74.59 36.09 -11.62
CA PHE A 644 -73.61 36.92 -12.30
C PHE A 644 -72.53 36.03 -12.93
N LEU A 645 -72.50 35.97 -14.26
CA LEU A 645 -71.47 35.25 -15.03
C LEU A 645 -70.44 36.25 -15.56
N VAL A 646 -69.17 36.04 -15.24
CA VAL A 646 -68.05 36.85 -15.71
C VAL A 646 -67.06 35.98 -16.44
N GLY A 647 -66.92 36.18 -17.75
CA GLY A 647 -65.78 35.68 -18.51
C GLY A 647 -64.75 36.78 -18.68
N SER A 648 -63.46 36.50 -18.43
CA SER A 648 -62.38 37.44 -18.68
C SER A 648 -61.19 36.83 -19.40
N PHE A 649 -60.57 37.61 -20.28
CA PHE A 649 -59.31 37.34 -20.94
C PHE A 649 -58.34 38.48 -20.61
N ALA A 650 -57.12 38.15 -20.23
CA ALA A 650 -56.17 39.15 -19.74
C ALA A 650 -54.71 38.82 -20.06
N VAL A 651 -53.91 39.87 -20.24
CA VAL A 651 -52.44 39.79 -20.27
C VAL A 651 -51.91 40.18 -18.89
N CYS A 652 -51.25 39.25 -18.21
CA CYS A 652 -50.71 39.47 -16.87
C CYS A 652 -49.24 39.85 -16.92
N PHE A 653 -48.90 40.93 -16.22
CA PHE A 653 -47.52 41.34 -16.02
C PHE A 653 -47.10 41.01 -14.58
N GLY A 654 -46.02 40.25 -14.46
CA GLY A 654 -45.35 39.93 -13.20
C GLY A 654 -44.09 40.79 -13.07
N PHE A 655 -44.05 41.62 -12.03
CA PHE A 655 -42.89 42.46 -11.70
C PHE A 655 -42.22 42.00 -10.41
#